data_AF-A0A0E4H3F1-F1
#
_entry.id   AF-A0A0E4H3F1-F1
#
_cell.length_a   1.000
_cell.length_b   1.000
_cell.length_c   1.000
_cell.angle_alpha   90.00
_cell.angle_beta   90.00
_cell.angle_gamma   90.00
#
_symmetry.space_group_name_H-M   'P 1'
#
loop_
_entity.id
_entity.type
_entity.pdbx_description
1 polymer ?
#
loop_
_entity_poly.entity_id
_entity_poly.type
_entity_poly.pdbx_seq_one_letter_code
_entity_poly.pdbx_strand_id
1 'polypeptide(L)'
;MQRKGKMSVGKFGIGLGSVLLSLLFFGNSSSAEETSTSSDTTVTTEQISEIASVEESTEMNLNEKTNLIQNGAFENTVVASGNWSKLAALTWDDPWIPAEVDKKNGAVSVEEGRLSIRAIAAYRVALGQVLVVDSSKEYVLEYDVETKEVKGSGVRARVRVLDETGKEVNKDFLYTDFVSGTKNAHIQRNIALPQGTKKVKVELFFENSVGEAWFDNVSLKESIKPEESNPAIENPQVDKSSPESGVVRLMSNKVYLPARKDLRYEITNPSIARLENQMIYPLAAGSTEISVYEGDEKRSNFTLEVSPYTDTVFRQVRENWEVNSLSNKSYNPADEHMKAFLGTLETGVADSLTKWIEPSLATKTIFSDIDFTSSKHLTTAYRRLEQMAQVFENPNSQFYRNRDLLEKIRNGMAWLNTKVYNEQKEISDNWWDYEIGTPRAIVDILIYLHPYFSQEEINKYTAPISKFVPNVSMIRSTTTQATPAVGGNQTDLSKVAILEGALREDSQRIRDGVHGLSTILKFVDKGEGFYEDGSYIDHTNVAYTGAYGNVLIDGFSQLLPVVQSTEFALDSNNLSILYEWIDRAYAPILVKGELMDMTRGRSISRATGQSHVQAVEILRSLARLAEASSNENKAKLRAIVKGHLQSDTFYSAYNNLKSYRDIELFNQILSDTTISPVEDRDRIAAFNNMDKFVYHNAQSDYAFGISMYSSRTQNYEDMNNENRRGWYTSDGMVYLYNGDLGHYSQDYWATVNPYRLPGTTVTNDMREDGSGEVTLKSSFVGATQLDSRLATVAMDFNNWNDSLQARKAWFIIGDKLVFLGTDVQHSSDKGAVTTIENRKLSPGQNYTYYLNGAPIDLSKDVVTDKTQSFYMTNGDIKQSIGYVFLNDLSTHAQVEERSGKWSDINHGQSSAPVQNRFLSLWHEQSKESSHYAYVMIPNKSMEEMQELGKAVSVQHQDKDLQVVYDRNEKVWGIVKYVDGDYSLNDDVKLTKAGLYTVQELDNGYRVSYYNPETKSTEQPVYPMSKTTKVSLEVAATMAAPSSIWTVQVAEKSSLATTTTSEITSTQNSSSQANSPSTSDANTNSEKKNGSVVKLPQTGEKKGILLSLAGFLVFGLVIYFTRKKKTPKA
;
A
#
# COMPACT_ATOMS: atom_id res chain seq x y z
N MET A 1 13.69 58.56 -3.93
CA MET A 1 14.10 59.58 -4.92
C MET A 1 13.29 59.37 -6.21
N GLN A 2 13.04 60.40 -7.04
CA GLN A 2 12.13 60.29 -8.20
C GLN A 2 12.85 60.02 -9.55
N ARG A 3 12.25 59.19 -10.42
CA ARG A 3 12.04 59.31 -11.90
C ARG A 3 11.62 57.92 -12.45
N LYS A 4 10.64 57.70 -13.33
CA LYS A 4 10.02 58.36 -14.52
C LYS A 4 10.75 58.18 -15.86
N GLY A 5 10.11 57.43 -16.76
CA GLY A 5 10.35 57.24 -18.21
C GLY A 5 9.62 55.98 -18.69
N LYS A 6 8.53 55.93 -19.50
CA LYS A 6 7.78 56.83 -20.43
C LYS A 6 8.11 56.57 -21.91
N MET A 7 7.06 56.42 -22.76
CA MET A 7 6.98 56.18 -24.24
C MET A 7 6.61 54.72 -24.64
N SER A 8 5.86 54.45 -25.74
CA SER A 8 4.98 55.32 -26.57
C SER A 8 3.87 54.52 -27.31
N VAL A 9 2.86 55.27 -27.78
CA VAL A 9 1.58 54.90 -28.43
C VAL A 9 1.66 54.70 -29.97
N GLY A 10 0.80 53.82 -30.52
CA GLY A 10 0.24 53.87 -31.89
C GLY A 10 0.90 52.97 -32.96
N LYS A 11 0.26 52.62 -34.10
CA LYS A 11 -1.13 52.77 -34.62
C LYS A 11 -1.30 51.83 -35.87
N PHE A 12 -2.55 51.44 -36.22
CA PHE A 12 -3.14 51.01 -37.54
C PHE A 12 -2.26 50.34 -38.66
N GLY A 13 -2.73 49.36 -39.46
CA GLY A 13 -4.01 48.61 -39.54
C GLY A 13 -4.39 48.14 -40.98
N ILE A 14 -5.53 47.42 -41.12
CA ILE A 14 -6.40 47.23 -42.32
C ILE A 14 -6.05 46.13 -43.37
N GLY A 15 -7.10 45.38 -43.77
CA GLY A 15 -7.24 44.53 -44.98
C GLY A 15 -8.35 43.45 -44.80
N LEU A 16 -9.65 43.70 -45.07
CA LEU A 16 -10.39 43.60 -46.36
C LEU A 16 -10.42 42.17 -46.96
N GLY A 17 -11.58 41.55 -47.29
CA GLY A 17 -13.02 41.88 -47.22
C GLY A 17 -13.88 40.58 -47.36
N SER A 18 -15.19 40.51 -47.68
CA SER A 18 -16.19 41.46 -48.23
C SER A 18 -17.64 40.86 -48.17
N VAL A 19 -18.70 41.70 -48.32
CA VAL A 19 -19.98 41.49 -49.11
C VAL A 19 -20.82 40.18 -48.87
N LEU A 20 -22.17 40.09 -48.69
CA LEU A 20 -23.40 40.92 -48.51
C LEU A 20 -24.58 39.91 -48.20
N LEU A 21 -25.89 40.15 -47.96
CA LEU A 21 -26.83 41.28 -47.69
C LEU A 21 -28.10 40.74 -46.96
N SER A 22 -28.97 41.61 -46.45
CA SER A 22 -30.29 41.36 -45.81
C SER A 22 -31.48 41.13 -46.78
N LEU A 23 -32.57 40.46 -46.35
CA LEU A 23 -33.94 41.03 -46.18
C LEU A 23 -35.07 40.00 -45.86
N LEU A 24 -36.24 40.52 -45.43
CA LEU A 24 -37.50 39.81 -45.09
C LEU A 24 -38.64 40.25 -46.03
N PHE A 25 -39.64 39.39 -46.30
CA PHE A 25 -41.09 39.62 -46.03
C PHE A 25 -42.08 38.62 -46.72
N PHE A 26 -43.23 38.40 -46.07
CA PHE A 26 -44.61 37.99 -46.52
C PHE A 26 -44.87 36.99 -47.67
N GLY A 27 -45.95 36.18 -47.57
CA GLY A 27 -46.58 35.59 -48.79
C GLY A 27 -47.57 34.40 -48.71
N ASN A 28 -48.61 34.47 -47.88
CA ASN A 28 -49.88 33.69 -47.83
C ASN A 28 -50.33 32.71 -48.97
N SER A 29 -51.21 31.73 -48.60
CA SER A 29 -52.19 30.95 -49.43
C SER A 29 -51.68 29.96 -50.51
N SER A 30 -52.37 28.89 -50.93
CA SER A 30 -53.47 28.00 -50.43
C SER A 30 -53.60 26.77 -51.41
N SER A 31 -54.59 25.85 -51.49
CA SER A 31 -55.88 25.51 -50.82
C SER A 31 -56.42 24.14 -51.33
N ALA A 32 -57.19 23.41 -50.50
CA ALA A 32 -58.18 22.34 -50.87
C ALA A 32 -57.61 20.99 -51.42
N GLU A 33 -58.34 19.86 -51.52
CA GLU A 33 -59.80 19.56 -51.38
C GLU A 33 -60.12 18.39 -50.39
N GLU A 34 -61.40 18.05 -50.23
CA GLU A 34 -61.98 17.13 -49.22
C GLU A 34 -62.48 15.76 -49.81
N THR A 35 -63.22 14.99 -48.98
CA THR A 35 -64.17 13.87 -49.30
C THR A 35 -63.60 12.44 -49.50
N SER A 36 -64.31 11.35 -49.15
CA SER A 36 -65.39 11.12 -48.14
C SER A 36 -65.73 9.62 -47.92
N THR A 37 -65.88 9.20 -46.65
CA THR A 37 -66.88 8.25 -46.07
C THR A 37 -67.36 6.96 -46.77
N SER A 38 -67.20 5.82 -46.08
CA SER A 38 -68.24 4.80 -45.72
C SER A 38 -67.61 3.77 -44.73
N SER A 39 -68.18 3.35 -43.59
CA SER A 39 -69.51 2.79 -43.22
C SER A 39 -69.75 1.38 -43.80
N ASP A 40 -70.16 0.34 -43.05
CA ASP A 40 -70.55 0.25 -41.63
C ASP A 40 -70.70 -1.23 -41.16
N THR A 41 -71.26 -1.45 -39.96
CA THR A 41 -72.08 -2.61 -39.49
C THR A 41 -71.51 -3.48 -38.35
N THR A 42 -72.40 -4.02 -37.51
CA THR A 42 -72.16 -4.48 -36.12
C THR A 42 -72.97 -5.71 -35.69
N VAL A 43 -72.46 -6.43 -34.66
CA VAL A 43 -73.19 -7.23 -33.62
C VAL A 43 -73.87 -8.57 -34.01
N THR A 44 -73.44 -9.65 -33.35
CA THR A 44 -74.17 -10.57 -32.41
C THR A 44 -73.12 -11.49 -31.72
N THR A 45 -73.07 -11.78 -30.41
CA THR A 45 -73.93 -12.68 -29.57
C THR A 45 -74.15 -14.09 -30.16
N GLU A 46 -74.16 -15.21 -29.41
CA GLU A 46 -74.36 -15.43 -27.95
C GLU A 46 -73.89 -16.84 -27.46
N GLN A 47 -73.54 -16.99 -26.17
CA GLN A 47 -73.62 -18.23 -25.32
C GLN A 47 -72.87 -19.53 -25.74
N ILE A 48 -72.59 -20.55 -24.90
CA ILE A 48 -73.04 -20.92 -23.53
C ILE A 48 -71.90 -21.57 -22.69
N SER A 49 -72.13 -21.75 -21.38
CA SER A 49 -71.25 -22.34 -20.34
C SER A 49 -71.05 -23.88 -20.45
N GLU A 50 -70.36 -24.65 -19.60
CA GLU A 50 -69.92 -24.57 -18.17
C GLU A 50 -68.70 -25.55 -17.97
N ILE A 51 -68.01 -25.87 -16.84
CA ILE A 51 -68.28 -25.95 -15.38
C ILE A 51 -66.99 -25.65 -14.55
N ALA A 52 -67.16 -25.27 -13.28
CA ALA A 52 -66.26 -25.27 -12.10
C ALA A 52 -65.28 -26.48 -11.93
N SER A 53 -64.23 -26.47 -11.07
CA SER A 53 -63.62 -25.44 -10.19
C SER A 53 -62.33 -25.96 -9.49
N VAL A 54 -61.32 -25.10 -9.28
CA VAL A 54 -60.41 -25.06 -8.10
C VAL A 54 -59.93 -23.61 -7.91
N GLU A 55 -59.79 -23.13 -6.68
CA GLU A 55 -59.14 -21.84 -6.33
C GLU A 55 -57.70 -22.09 -5.85
N GLU A 56 -56.71 -21.31 -6.30
CA GLU A 56 -55.81 -20.53 -5.42
C GLU A 56 -54.81 -19.65 -6.21
N SER A 57 -54.44 -18.51 -5.61
CA SER A 57 -53.29 -17.63 -5.91
C SER A 57 -53.03 -17.18 -7.37
N THR A 58 -53.25 -15.90 -7.65
CA THR A 58 -52.32 -15.11 -8.49
C THR A 58 -52.49 -13.61 -8.21
N GLU A 59 -51.53 -13.00 -7.49
CA GLU A 59 -51.41 -11.54 -7.49
C GLU A 59 -50.81 -11.10 -8.84
N MET A 60 -51.55 -10.30 -9.61
CA MET A 60 -51.05 -9.77 -10.87
C MET A 60 -49.96 -8.72 -10.60
N ASN A 61 -48.75 -9.00 -11.08
CA ASN A 61 -47.55 -8.23 -10.80
C ASN A 61 -47.64 -6.82 -11.45
N LEU A 62 -47.37 -5.77 -10.66
CA LEU A 62 -47.50 -4.37 -11.09
C LEU A 62 -46.45 -3.92 -12.13
N ASN A 63 -45.40 -4.73 -12.37
CA ASN A 63 -44.21 -4.35 -13.12
C ASN A 63 -44.39 -4.19 -14.65
N GLU A 64 -45.45 -4.69 -15.28
CA GLU A 64 -45.58 -4.60 -16.75
C GLU A 64 -45.86 -3.17 -17.28
N LYS A 65 -46.31 -2.24 -16.42
CA LYS A 65 -46.72 -0.89 -16.86
C LYS A 65 -45.58 0.12 -17.09
N THR A 66 -44.32 -0.26 -16.89
CA THR A 66 -43.16 0.67 -16.94
C THR A 66 -42.01 0.22 -17.86
N ASN A 67 -42.09 -0.97 -18.47
CA ASN A 67 -41.11 -1.42 -19.47
C ASN A 67 -41.47 -0.91 -20.87
N LEU A 68 -40.54 -0.26 -21.57
CA LEU A 68 -40.72 0.12 -22.97
C LEU A 68 -40.48 -1.03 -23.95
N ILE A 69 -39.69 -2.05 -23.58
CA ILE A 69 -39.48 -3.26 -24.39
C ILE A 69 -40.77 -4.11 -24.33
N GLN A 70 -41.44 -4.24 -25.47
CA GLN A 70 -42.54 -5.18 -25.64
C GLN A 70 -42.00 -6.61 -25.74
N ASN A 71 -42.67 -7.57 -25.08
CA ASN A 71 -42.28 -8.98 -25.08
C ASN A 71 -40.80 -9.23 -24.68
N GLY A 72 -40.34 -8.55 -23.62
CA GLY A 72 -38.97 -8.62 -23.13
C GLY A 72 -38.57 -9.92 -22.43
N ALA A 73 -39.56 -10.63 -21.88
CA ALA A 73 -39.43 -12.01 -21.37
C ALA A 73 -39.82 -13.06 -22.43
N PHE A 74 -39.88 -12.67 -23.72
CA PHE A 74 -40.08 -13.49 -24.92
C PHE A 74 -41.24 -14.52 -25.01
N GLU A 75 -42.05 -14.72 -23.97
CA GLU A 75 -43.15 -15.70 -23.89
C GLU A 75 -44.14 -15.65 -25.06
N ASN A 76 -44.39 -14.46 -25.63
CA ASN A 76 -45.29 -14.32 -26.78
C ASN A 76 -44.55 -14.70 -28.07
N THR A 77 -44.92 -15.83 -28.67
CA THR A 77 -44.25 -16.37 -29.86
C THR A 77 -45.19 -16.52 -31.05
N VAL A 78 -44.59 -16.50 -32.25
CA VAL A 78 -45.25 -16.83 -33.52
C VAL A 78 -44.43 -17.84 -34.31
N VAL A 79 -45.05 -18.46 -35.32
CA VAL A 79 -44.36 -19.34 -36.28
C VAL A 79 -43.21 -18.58 -36.94
N ALA A 80 -42.01 -19.18 -36.99
CA ALA A 80 -40.83 -18.52 -37.54
C ALA A 80 -41.01 -18.05 -38.99
N SER A 81 -40.44 -16.88 -39.28
CA SER A 81 -40.29 -16.31 -40.62
C SER A 81 -38.93 -15.60 -40.70
N GLY A 82 -38.46 -15.30 -41.92
CA GLY A 82 -37.18 -14.63 -42.13
C GLY A 82 -35.98 -15.48 -41.68
N ASN A 83 -35.22 -14.97 -40.70
CA ASN A 83 -34.00 -15.56 -40.13
C ASN A 83 -34.25 -16.35 -38.83
N TRP A 84 -35.47 -16.34 -38.30
CA TRP A 84 -35.86 -17.18 -37.16
C TRP A 84 -35.87 -18.66 -37.54
N SER A 85 -35.44 -19.54 -36.63
CA SER A 85 -35.20 -20.97 -36.93
C SER A 85 -36.29 -21.95 -36.48
N LYS A 86 -37.16 -21.56 -35.53
CA LYS A 86 -38.26 -22.41 -34.99
C LYS A 86 -39.50 -21.58 -34.62
N LEU A 87 -39.36 -20.79 -33.55
CA LEU A 87 -40.32 -19.82 -33.05
C LEU A 87 -39.68 -18.44 -33.11
N ALA A 88 -40.46 -17.44 -33.52
CA ALA A 88 -40.08 -16.05 -33.51
C ALA A 88 -40.72 -15.34 -32.31
N ALA A 89 -39.98 -14.43 -31.66
CA ALA A 89 -40.55 -13.56 -30.65
C ALA A 89 -41.49 -12.54 -31.32
N LEU A 90 -42.72 -12.44 -30.81
CA LEU A 90 -43.63 -11.36 -31.17
C LEU A 90 -43.00 -10.00 -30.78
N THR A 91 -43.34 -8.93 -31.52
CA THR A 91 -42.85 -7.54 -31.36
C THR A 91 -41.33 -7.30 -31.51
N TRP A 92 -40.52 -8.31 -31.86
CA TRP A 92 -39.09 -8.13 -32.18
C TRP A 92 -38.82 -8.17 -33.69
N ASP A 93 -37.75 -7.50 -34.13
CA ASP A 93 -37.28 -7.52 -35.53
C ASP A 93 -36.85 -8.93 -35.99
N ASP A 94 -36.78 -9.14 -37.30
CA ASP A 94 -36.10 -10.31 -37.89
C ASP A 94 -34.59 -10.33 -37.52
N PRO A 95 -34.02 -11.46 -37.05
CA PRO A 95 -32.61 -11.53 -36.64
C PRO A 95 -31.66 -11.02 -37.74
N TRP A 96 -31.01 -9.90 -37.48
CA TRP A 96 -30.09 -9.29 -38.43
C TRP A 96 -28.76 -10.05 -38.43
N ILE A 97 -28.52 -10.80 -39.51
CA ILE A 97 -27.28 -11.53 -39.77
C ILE A 97 -26.53 -10.76 -40.87
N PRO A 98 -25.25 -10.40 -40.68
CA PRO A 98 -24.43 -9.76 -41.72
C PRO A 98 -24.31 -10.63 -42.98
N ALA A 99 -24.12 -10.01 -44.15
CA ALA A 99 -24.06 -10.73 -45.43
C ALA A 99 -22.83 -11.65 -45.56
N GLU A 100 -21.79 -11.36 -44.80
CA GLU A 100 -20.53 -12.12 -44.70
C GLU A 100 -20.60 -13.35 -43.75
N VAL A 101 -21.71 -13.56 -43.05
CA VAL A 101 -21.90 -14.68 -42.11
C VAL A 101 -22.76 -15.77 -42.74
N ASP A 102 -22.26 -17.01 -42.82
CA ASP A 102 -23.09 -18.14 -43.22
C ASP A 102 -24.18 -18.39 -42.16
N LYS A 103 -25.44 -18.31 -42.58
CA LYS A 103 -26.62 -18.53 -41.73
C LYS A 103 -26.69 -19.96 -41.17
N LYS A 104 -25.85 -20.90 -41.63
CA LYS A 104 -25.69 -22.25 -41.06
C LYS A 104 -24.77 -22.31 -39.85
N ASN A 105 -23.98 -21.26 -39.59
CA ASN A 105 -23.05 -21.24 -38.45
C ASN A 105 -23.76 -21.16 -37.09
N GLY A 106 -25.01 -20.69 -37.07
CA GLY A 106 -25.83 -20.61 -35.87
C GLY A 106 -27.32 -20.38 -36.17
N ALA A 107 -28.14 -20.49 -35.13
CA ALA A 107 -29.58 -20.40 -35.18
C ALA A 107 -30.12 -19.51 -34.05
N VAL A 108 -31.24 -18.83 -34.32
CA VAL A 108 -31.96 -17.99 -33.35
C VAL A 108 -33.41 -18.47 -33.26
N SER A 109 -33.94 -18.62 -32.05
CA SER A 109 -35.34 -19.01 -31.79
C SER A 109 -35.72 -18.66 -30.36
N VAL A 110 -37.00 -18.46 -30.08
CA VAL A 110 -37.50 -18.58 -28.70
C VAL A 110 -37.57 -20.06 -28.32
N GLU A 111 -37.02 -20.43 -27.17
CA GLU A 111 -37.04 -21.77 -26.59
C GLU A 111 -37.24 -21.66 -25.08
N GLU A 112 -38.21 -22.39 -24.51
CA GLU A 112 -38.50 -22.40 -23.05
C GLU A 112 -38.69 -20.99 -22.47
N GLY A 113 -39.52 -20.18 -23.14
CA GLY A 113 -39.80 -18.77 -22.77
C GLY A 113 -38.68 -17.78 -23.16
N ARG A 114 -37.47 -18.24 -23.51
CA ARG A 114 -36.26 -17.39 -23.58
C ARG A 114 -35.72 -17.24 -25.00
N LEU A 115 -35.06 -16.12 -25.31
CA LEU A 115 -34.39 -15.92 -26.61
C LEU A 115 -33.09 -16.73 -26.67
N SER A 116 -33.14 -17.86 -27.37
CA SER A 116 -32.03 -18.79 -27.58
C SER A 116 -31.24 -18.46 -28.85
N ILE A 117 -29.93 -18.34 -28.72
CA ILE A 117 -28.96 -18.19 -29.81
C ILE A 117 -27.90 -19.29 -29.67
N ARG A 118 -27.79 -20.18 -30.66
CA ARG A 118 -26.84 -21.30 -30.64
C ARG A 118 -25.93 -21.25 -31.87
N ALA A 119 -24.62 -21.31 -31.70
CA ALA A 119 -23.62 -21.20 -32.76
C ALA A 119 -22.59 -22.34 -32.71
N ILE A 120 -22.43 -23.06 -33.83
CA ILE A 120 -21.48 -24.17 -34.01
C ILE A 120 -20.19 -23.76 -34.73
N ALA A 121 -20.20 -22.59 -35.37
CA ALA A 121 -19.05 -21.92 -35.96
C ALA A 121 -19.18 -20.41 -35.75
N ALA A 122 -18.17 -19.62 -36.12
CA ALA A 122 -18.17 -18.17 -35.86
C ALA A 122 -19.42 -17.49 -36.45
N TYR A 123 -20.27 -16.97 -35.57
CA TYR A 123 -21.58 -16.43 -35.90
C TYR A 123 -21.74 -15.02 -35.31
N ARG A 124 -22.44 -14.16 -36.06
CA ARG A 124 -22.82 -12.83 -35.61
C ARG A 124 -24.27 -12.58 -35.97
N VAL A 125 -25.06 -12.17 -34.98
CA VAL A 125 -26.46 -11.82 -35.15
C VAL A 125 -26.86 -10.75 -34.15
N ALA A 126 -27.79 -9.88 -34.53
CA ALA A 126 -28.44 -8.92 -33.65
C ALA A 126 -29.97 -9.07 -33.74
N LEU A 127 -30.65 -9.17 -32.60
CA LEU A 127 -32.10 -9.04 -32.51
C LEU A 127 -32.45 -7.70 -31.88
N GLY A 128 -33.42 -6.96 -32.40
CA GLY A 128 -33.69 -5.61 -31.88
C GLY A 128 -35.16 -5.19 -31.88
N GLN A 129 -35.40 -4.06 -31.23
CA GLN A 129 -36.70 -3.42 -31.13
C GLN A 129 -36.52 -1.89 -31.12
N VAL A 130 -37.37 -1.17 -31.85
CA VAL A 130 -37.35 0.30 -31.93
C VAL A 130 -38.39 0.88 -30.97
N LEU A 131 -37.92 1.70 -30.03
CA LEU A 131 -38.70 2.29 -28.94
C LEU A 131 -38.81 3.80 -29.13
N VAL A 132 -39.94 4.38 -28.69
CA VAL A 132 -40.08 5.83 -28.54
C VAL A 132 -39.63 6.23 -27.14
N VAL A 133 -38.84 7.30 -27.02
CA VAL A 133 -38.21 7.74 -25.77
C VAL A 133 -38.13 9.27 -25.69
N ASP A 134 -38.00 9.78 -24.47
CA ASP A 134 -37.86 11.20 -24.19
C ASP A 134 -36.40 11.55 -23.85
N SER A 135 -35.75 12.35 -24.70
CA SER A 135 -34.36 12.81 -24.47
C SER A 135 -34.14 13.66 -23.22
N SER A 136 -35.19 14.05 -22.50
CA SER A 136 -35.07 14.73 -21.20
C SER A 136 -34.94 13.77 -20.01
N LYS A 137 -35.15 12.46 -20.23
CA LYS A 137 -35.12 11.43 -19.20
C LYS A 137 -33.88 10.54 -19.31
N GLU A 138 -33.48 10.00 -18.16
CA GLU A 138 -32.53 8.90 -18.07
C GLU A 138 -33.29 7.56 -18.13
N TYR A 139 -32.64 6.50 -18.59
CA TYR A 139 -33.22 5.16 -18.77
C TYR A 139 -32.33 4.10 -18.13
N VAL A 140 -32.91 2.96 -17.74
CA VAL A 140 -32.18 1.76 -17.30
C VAL A 140 -32.45 0.66 -18.30
N LEU A 141 -31.38 0.12 -18.90
CA LEU A 141 -31.42 -1.12 -19.69
C LEU A 141 -31.06 -2.29 -18.77
N GLU A 142 -31.93 -3.28 -18.70
CA GLU A 142 -31.77 -4.50 -17.92
C GLU A 142 -32.00 -5.72 -18.80
N TYR A 143 -31.29 -6.82 -18.56
CA TYR A 143 -31.64 -8.15 -19.08
C TYR A 143 -30.90 -9.24 -18.30
N ASP A 144 -31.51 -10.42 -18.21
CA ASP A 144 -30.82 -11.63 -17.80
C ASP A 144 -30.15 -12.29 -19.00
N VAL A 145 -28.94 -12.81 -18.82
CA VAL A 145 -28.25 -13.60 -19.84
C VAL A 145 -27.51 -14.80 -19.27
N GLU A 146 -27.76 -15.95 -19.87
CA GLU A 146 -27.04 -17.17 -19.65
C GLU A 146 -26.18 -17.47 -20.88
N THR A 147 -24.91 -17.82 -20.67
CA THR A 147 -24.01 -18.28 -21.73
C THR A 147 -23.47 -19.66 -21.37
N LYS A 148 -23.21 -20.48 -22.38
CA LYS A 148 -22.64 -21.82 -22.25
C LYS A 148 -21.58 -22.04 -23.30
N GLU A 149 -20.35 -22.26 -22.85
CA GLU A 149 -19.14 -22.42 -23.65
C GLU A 149 -18.86 -21.30 -24.67
N VAL A 150 -19.40 -20.09 -24.47
CA VAL A 150 -19.29 -18.99 -25.45
C VAL A 150 -17.85 -18.52 -25.62
N LYS A 151 -17.28 -18.78 -26.79
CA LYS A 151 -15.90 -18.50 -27.21
C LYS A 151 -15.93 -17.51 -28.38
N GLY A 152 -15.24 -16.37 -28.25
CA GLY A 152 -15.30 -15.25 -29.20
C GLY A 152 -15.34 -13.92 -28.45
N SER A 153 -16.03 -12.92 -28.99
CA SER A 153 -16.22 -11.65 -28.26
C SER A 153 -17.22 -11.79 -27.11
N GLY A 154 -18.20 -12.69 -27.24
CA GLY A 154 -19.31 -12.86 -26.29
C GLY A 154 -20.62 -12.24 -26.77
N VAL A 155 -21.51 -12.04 -25.81
CA VAL A 155 -22.86 -11.46 -25.99
C VAL A 155 -23.03 -10.17 -25.19
N ARG A 156 -23.83 -9.21 -25.68
CA ARG A 156 -24.08 -7.90 -25.04
C ARG A 156 -25.33 -7.21 -25.61
N ALA A 157 -25.68 -6.02 -25.15
CA ALA A 157 -26.81 -5.24 -25.67
C ALA A 157 -26.39 -3.82 -26.11
N ARG A 158 -26.59 -3.51 -27.40
CA ARG A 158 -26.35 -2.18 -27.98
C ARG A 158 -27.63 -1.34 -27.95
N VAL A 159 -27.49 -0.04 -27.72
CA VAL A 159 -28.55 0.96 -27.94
C VAL A 159 -28.06 1.99 -28.96
N ARG A 160 -28.87 2.18 -30.01
CA ARG A 160 -28.65 3.18 -31.08
C ARG A 160 -29.65 4.31 -30.97
N VAL A 161 -29.21 5.53 -31.27
CA VAL A 161 -30.01 6.76 -31.17
C VAL A 161 -30.59 7.13 -32.53
N LEU A 162 -31.92 7.31 -32.61
CA LEU A 162 -32.67 7.53 -33.84
C LEU A 162 -33.53 8.82 -33.78
N ASP A 163 -33.67 9.47 -34.93
CA ASP A 163 -34.59 10.59 -35.13
C ASP A 163 -36.05 10.14 -35.35
N GLU A 164 -36.96 11.10 -35.53
CA GLU A 164 -38.39 10.82 -35.75
C GLU A 164 -38.64 9.99 -37.02
N THR A 165 -37.76 10.10 -38.04
CA THR A 165 -37.82 9.30 -39.27
C THR A 165 -37.23 7.90 -39.13
N GLY A 166 -36.62 7.59 -37.98
CA GLY A 166 -35.95 6.31 -37.71
C GLY A 166 -34.50 6.24 -38.22
N LYS A 167 -33.90 7.37 -38.57
CA LYS A 167 -32.52 7.46 -39.05
C LYS A 167 -31.56 7.73 -37.89
N GLU A 168 -30.36 7.16 -37.98
CA GLU A 168 -29.30 7.24 -36.96
C GLU A 168 -28.77 8.67 -36.78
N VAL A 169 -28.84 9.20 -35.56
CA VAL A 169 -28.47 10.60 -35.22
C VAL A 169 -27.00 10.74 -34.85
N ASN A 170 -26.43 9.73 -34.19
CA ASN A 170 -25.02 9.66 -33.85
C ASN A 170 -24.51 8.21 -33.92
N LYS A 171 -23.21 8.05 -34.19
CA LYS A 171 -22.49 6.77 -34.29
C LYS A 171 -21.90 6.27 -32.96
N ASP A 172 -21.90 7.12 -31.93
CA ASP A 172 -21.45 6.73 -30.59
C ASP A 172 -22.52 5.86 -29.93
N PHE A 173 -22.42 4.55 -30.14
CA PHE A 173 -23.38 3.57 -29.61
C PHE A 173 -23.10 3.24 -28.14
N LEU A 174 -24.16 3.11 -27.35
CA LEU A 174 -24.10 2.63 -25.96
C LEU A 174 -24.21 1.10 -25.96
N TYR A 175 -23.45 0.37 -25.12
CA TYR A 175 -23.03 -0.99 -25.54
C TYR A 175 -23.17 -2.18 -24.58
N THR A 176 -23.34 -1.96 -23.27
CA THR A 176 -23.04 -2.95 -22.19
C THR A 176 -21.69 -3.66 -22.36
N ASP A 177 -21.34 -4.51 -21.39
CA ASP A 177 -20.09 -5.29 -21.42
C ASP A 177 -20.36 -6.72 -21.92
N PHE A 178 -19.30 -7.38 -22.39
CA PHE A 178 -19.42 -8.71 -22.98
C PHE A 178 -19.53 -9.82 -21.93
N VAL A 179 -20.55 -10.67 -22.06
CA VAL A 179 -20.67 -11.94 -21.33
C VAL A 179 -20.19 -13.08 -22.22
N SER A 180 -19.30 -13.94 -21.68
CA SER A 180 -18.66 -15.04 -22.40
C SER A 180 -18.23 -16.16 -21.45
N GLY A 181 -17.87 -17.32 -22.01
CA GLY A 181 -17.66 -18.56 -21.28
C GLY A 181 -18.98 -19.25 -20.92
N THR A 182 -19.00 -19.96 -19.79
CA THR A 182 -20.21 -20.49 -19.17
C THR A 182 -20.57 -19.66 -17.94
N LYS A 183 -21.67 -18.91 -17.98
CA LYS A 183 -22.08 -17.95 -16.96
C LYS A 183 -23.61 -17.79 -16.94
N ASN A 184 -24.15 -17.34 -15.82
CA ASN A 184 -25.47 -16.73 -15.74
C ASN A 184 -25.30 -15.37 -15.04
N ALA A 185 -25.87 -14.31 -15.60
CA ALA A 185 -25.68 -12.93 -15.14
C ALA A 185 -26.89 -12.04 -15.44
N HIS A 186 -27.31 -11.25 -14.45
CA HIS A 186 -28.16 -10.09 -14.67
C HIS A 186 -27.28 -8.90 -15.11
N ILE A 187 -27.66 -8.21 -16.17
CA ILE A 187 -26.93 -7.07 -16.73
C ILE A 187 -27.80 -5.82 -16.65
N GLN A 188 -27.35 -4.83 -15.88
CA GLN A 188 -28.01 -3.53 -15.72
C GLN A 188 -27.07 -2.41 -16.20
N ARG A 189 -27.60 -1.43 -16.94
CA ARG A 189 -26.85 -0.24 -17.39
C ARG A 189 -27.74 1.00 -17.48
N ASN A 190 -27.31 2.08 -16.83
CA ASN A 190 -27.93 3.40 -16.97
C ASN A 190 -27.58 4.02 -18.33
N ILE A 191 -28.55 4.70 -18.93
CA ILE A 191 -28.52 5.25 -20.29
C ILE A 191 -29.03 6.70 -20.24
N ALA A 192 -28.11 7.64 -20.43
CA ALA A 192 -28.44 9.02 -20.75
C ALA A 192 -28.55 9.17 -22.28
N LEU A 193 -29.59 9.88 -22.75
CA LEU A 193 -29.84 10.08 -24.18
C LEU A 193 -29.38 11.46 -24.64
N PRO A 194 -28.79 11.61 -25.85
CA PRO A 194 -28.50 12.92 -26.43
C PRO A 194 -29.77 13.76 -26.61
N GLN A 195 -29.69 15.08 -26.37
CA GLN A 195 -30.81 15.99 -26.63
C GLN A 195 -31.34 15.86 -28.07
N GLY A 196 -32.66 15.82 -28.22
CA GLY A 196 -33.30 15.63 -29.52
C GLY A 196 -33.47 14.17 -29.94
N THR A 197 -33.01 13.20 -29.14
CA THR A 197 -33.40 11.79 -29.30
C THR A 197 -34.92 11.64 -29.18
N LYS A 198 -35.53 10.93 -30.12
CA LYS A 198 -36.97 10.64 -30.13
C LYS A 198 -37.29 9.15 -30.20
N LYS A 199 -36.36 8.38 -30.77
CA LYS A 199 -36.41 6.93 -30.83
C LYS A 199 -35.05 6.35 -30.45
N VAL A 200 -35.06 5.15 -29.91
CA VAL A 200 -33.85 4.33 -29.79
C VAL A 200 -34.10 2.94 -30.36
N LYS A 201 -33.05 2.26 -30.79
CA LYS A 201 -33.11 0.83 -31.09
C LYS A 201 -32.24 0.07 -30.10
N VAL A 202 -32.87 -0.74 -29.26
CA VAL A 202 -32.18 -1.71 -28.39
C VAL A 202 -31.93 -2.97 -29.20
N GLU A 203 -30.73 -3.54 -29.09
CA GLU A 203 -30.27 -4.66 -29.91
C GLU A 203 -29.44 -5.64 -29.08
N LEU A 204 -29.92 -6.87 -28.92
CA LEU A 204 -29.21 -7.97 -28.28
C LEU A 204 -28.26 -8.61 -29.30
N PHE A 205 -26.97 -8.61 -28.98
CA PHE A 205 -25.89 -9.03 -29.86
C PHE A 205 -25.27 -10.35 -29.41
N PHE A 206 -25.10 -11.26 -30.37
CA PHE A 206 -24.13 -12.35 -30.30
C PHE A 206 -23.02 -12.01 -31.31
N GLU A 207 -21.81 -11.72 -30.84
CA GLU A 207 -20.78 -11.01 -31.63
C GLU A 207 -19.58 -11.91 -31.95
N ASN A 208 -19.48 -12.36 -33.21
CA ASN A 208 -18.40 -13.19 -33.77
C ASN A 208 -17.95 -14.33 -32.83
N SER A 209 -18.91 -15.14 -32.38
CA SER A 209 -18.71 -16.14 -31.31
C SER A 209 -19.20 -17.53 -31.71
N VAL A 210 -18.88 -18.52 -30.87
CA VAL A 210 -19.30 -19.93 -30.95
C VAL A 210 -19.74 -20.37 -29.56
N GLY A 211 -20.79 -21.18 -29.42
CA GLY A 211 -21.40 -21.56 -28.14
C GLY A 211 -22.90 -21.26 -28.10
N GLU A 212 -23.50 -21.35 -26.92
CA GLU A 212 -24.95 -21.14 -26.73
C GLU A 212 -25.20 -19.98 -25.76
N ALA A 213 -26.24 -19.18 -26.00
CA ALA A 213 -26.66 -18.10 -25.12
C ALA A 213 -28.19 -17.94 -25.09
N TRP A 214 -28.73 -17.58 -23.93
CA TRP A 214 -30.14 -17.32 -23.70
C TRP A 214 -30.32 -15.94 -23.06
N PHE A 215 -31.11 -15.06 -23.68
CA PHE A 215 -31.51 -13.78 -23.11
C PHE A 215 -32.94 -13.86 -22.57
N ASP A 216 -33.21 -13.13 -21.49
CA ASP A 216 -34.50 -13.09 -20.81
C ASP A 216 -34.70 -11.75 -20.06
N ASN A 217 -35.92 -11.48 -19.59
CA ASN A 217 -36.31 -10.32 -18.76
C ASN A 217 -35.82 -8.95 -19.29
N VAL A 218 -35.75 -8.80 -20.62
CA VAL A 218 -35.18 -7.63 -21.27
C VAL A 218 -36.08 -6.42 -21.04
N SER A 219 -35.55 -5.37 -20.44
CA SER A 219 -36.30 -4.14 -20.21
C SER A 219 -35.51 -2.88 -20.51
N LEU A 220 -36.21 -1.87 -21.03
CA LEU A 220 -35.76 -0.49 -21.02
C LEU A 220 -36.81 0.30 -20.25
N LYS A 221 -36.55 0.58 -18.98
CA LYS A 221 -37.43 1.35 -18.11
C LYS A 221 -36.97 2.80 -18.11
N GLU A 222 -37.88 3.74 -17.92
CA GLU A 222 -37.48 5.07 -17.47
C GLU A 222 -36.71 4.92 -16.15
N SER A 223 -35.59 5.62 -16.02
CA SER A 223 -34.85 5.67 -14.77
C SER A 223 -35.66 6.51 -13.80
N ILE A 224 -36.55 5.82 -13.08
CA ILE A 224 -37.03 6.27 -11.78
C ILE A 224 -35.79 6.36 -10.91
N LYS A 225 -35.17 7.55 -10.90
CA LYS A 225 -34.38 8.00 -9.75
C LYS A 225 -35.23 7.66 -8.53
N PRO A 226 -34.71 6.88 -7.55
CA PRO A 226 -35.51 6.39 -6.44
C PRO A 226 -36.29 7.57 -5.87
N GLU A 227 -37.62 7.44 -5.93
CA GLU A 227 -38.56 8.57 -6.07
C GLU A 227 -38.07 9.77 -5.26
N GLU A 228 -37.79 10.89 -5.94
CA GLU A 228 -37.30 12.10 -5.27
C GLU A 228 -38.26 12.34 -4.10
N SER A 229 -37.76 12.13 -2.88
CA SER A 229 -38.62 11.94 -1.72
C SER A 229 -39.17 13.30 -1.35
N ASN A 230 -40.21 13.72 -2.07
CA ASN A 230 -40.68 15.09 -2.15
C ASN A 230 -41.73 15.29 -1.04
N PRO A 231 -41.29 15.51 0.19
CA PRO A 231 -40.91 16.82 0.67
C PRO A 231 -39.71 17.33 -0.13
N ALA A 232 -39.79 18.50 -0.75
CA ALA A 232 -40.09 19.75 -0.06
C ALA A 232 -39.47 19.80 1.37
N ILE A 233 -38.37 19.08 1.57
CA ILE A 233 -37.14 19.67 2.04
C ILE A 233 -36.37 20.04 0.75
N GLU A 234 -36.81 21.02 -0.06
CA GLU A 234 -36.91 22.41 0.40
C GLU A 234 -36.16 22.59 1.74
N ASN A 235 -34.84 22.78 1.64
CA ASN A 235 -34.40 24.05 2.18
C ASN A 235 -35.08 25.13 1.32
N PRO A 236 -36.17 25.79 1.78
CA PRO A 236 -36.32 27.16 1.35
C PRO A 236 -35.13 27.94 1.95
N GLN A 237 -35.16 29.26 1.86
CA GLN A 237 -34.70 29.97 3.05
C GLN A 237 -35.69 29.57 4.16
N VAL A 238 -35.37 28.54 4.98
CA VAL A 238 -36.11 28.29 6.21
C VAL A 238 -35.99 29.58 6.98
N ASP A 239 -37.09 30.30 7.03
CA ASP A 239 -37.14 31.58 7.70
C ASP A 239 -36.80 31.31 9.15
N LYS A 240 -35.57 31.65 9.55
CA LYS A 240 -35.07 31.37 10.89
C LYS A 240 -35.76 32.20 11.97
N SER A 241 -36.79 32.98 11.62
CA SER A 241 -37.75 33.55 12.58
C SER A 241 -38.99 32.66 12.81
N SER A 242 -39.33 31.74 11.91
CA SER A 242 -40.54 30.91 11.97
C SER A 242 -40.28 29.47 12.46
N PRO A 243 -41.17 28.88 13.27
CA PRO A 243 -41.06 27.49 13.73
C PRO A 243 -41.55 26.47 12.69
N GLU A 244 -41.18 25.21 12.89
CA GLU A 244 -41.59 24.07 12.05
C GLU A 244 -43.12 23.87 12.02
N SER A 245 -43.65 23.42 10.87
CA SER A 245 -45.05 23.03 10.70
C SER A 245 -45.20 21.99 9.57
N GLY A 246 -46.36 21.32 9.50
CA GLY A 246 -46.64 20.34 8.44
C GLY A 246 -46.11 18.95 8.75
N VAL A 247 -45.40 18.34 7.79
CA VAL A 247 -44.86 16.96 7.90
C VAL A 247 -43.37 16.94 7.56
N VAL A 248 -42.56 16.46 8.51
CA VAL A 248 -41.13 16.19 8.34
C VAL A 248 -40.94 14.69 8.13
N ARG A 249 -40.29 14.30 7.03
CA ARG A 249 -39.93 12.89 6.76
C ARG A 249 -38.46 12.65 7.05
N LEU A 250 -38.15 11.51 7.67
CA LEU A 250 -36.81 11.18 8.12
C LEU A 250 -36.57 9.67 8.04
N MET A 251 -35.39 9.26 7.57
CA MET A 251 -34.96 7.87 7.65
C MET A 251 -34.48 7.56 9.07
N SER A 252 -34.73 6.34 9.58
CA SER A 252 -34.41 5.94 10.96
C SER A 252 -32.92 5.96 11.31
N ASN A 253 -32.03 6.15 10.33
CA ASN A 253 -30.59 6.33 10.49
C ASN A 253 -30.12 7.80 10.43
N LYS A 254 -31.03 8.77 10.33
CA LYS A 254 -30.75 10.22 10.29
C LYS A 254 -31.32 10.91 11.53
N VAL A 255 -30.73 12.03 11.93
CA VAL A 255 -31.17 12.86 13.07
C VAL A 255 -31.72 14.17 12.54
N TYR A 256 -32.89 14.59 13.01
CA TYR A 256 -33.49 15.87 12.61
C TYR A 256 -32.99 17.01 13.52
N LEU A 257 -32.64 18.11 12.88
CA LEU A 257 -32.10 19.32 13.51
C LEU A 257 -33.10 20.47 13.31
N PRO A 258 -33.92 20.81 14.33
CA PRO A 258 -34.81 21.97 14.26
C PRO A 258 -34.05 23.28 13.99
N ALA A 259 -34.67 24.18 13.24
CA ALA A 259 -34.10 25.45 12.80
C ALA A 259 -34.04 26.49 13.92
N ARG A 260 -35.03 26.49 14.83
CA ARG A 260 -35.13 27.37 16.00
C ARG A 260 -34.62 26.68 17.27
N LYS A 261 -33.30 26.56 17.42
CA LYS A 261 -32.68 25.90 18.60
C LYS A 261 -32.96 26.58 19.95
N ASP A 262 -33.54 27.78 19.92
CA ASP A 262 -34.01 28.56 21.07
C ASP A 262 -35.45 28.21 21.50
N LEU A 263 -36.21 27.49 20.67
CA LEU A 263 -37.56 27.01 21.01
C LEU A 263 -37.53 25.65 21.71
N ARG A 264 -38.63 25.34 22.40
CA ARG A 264 -38.81 24.14 23.22
C ARG A 264 -39.69 23.14 22.47
N TYR A 265 -39.23 21.89 22.35
CA TYR A 265 -39.90 20.84 21.57
C TYR A 265 -40.41 19.72 22.49
N GLU A 266 -41.61 19.21 22.24
CA GLU A 266 -42.19 18.05 22.93
C GLU A 266 -42.60 16.98 21.91
N ILE A 267 -42.21 15.73 22.12
CA ILE A 267 -42.54 14.60 21.23
C ILE A 267 -43.70 13.80 21.84
N THR A 268 -44.82 13.69 21.12
CA THR A 268 -46.05 13.07 21.63
C THR A 268 -45.90 11.56 21.86
N ASN A 269 -45.16 10.85 21.00
CA ASN A 269 -44.89 9.42 21.15
C ASN A 269 -43.39 9.12 21.30
N PRO A 270 -42.88 8.98 22.54
CA PRO A 270 -41.46 8.78 22.81
C PRO A 270 -40.91 7.39 22.41
N SER A 271 -41.73 6.48 21.87
CA SER A 271 -41.23 5.23 21.27
C SER A 271 -40.77 5.40 19.81
N ILE A 272 -41.20 6.47 19.13
CA ILE A 272 -40.84 6.74 17.72
C ILE A 272 -39.59 7.61 17.63
N ALA A 273 -39.48 8.62 18.50
CA ALA A 273 -38.32 9.51 18.56
C ALA A 273 -38.13 10.10 19.97
N ARG A 274 -36.91 10.59 20.24
CA ARG A 274 -36.54 11.31 21.48
C ARG A 274 -35.85 12.64 21.16
N LEU A 275 -36.01 13.61 22.04
CA LEU A 275 -35.27 14.88 22.00
C LEU A 275 -34.02 14.77 22.88
N GLU A 276 -32.87 15.14 22.35
CA GLU A 276 -31.60 15.25 23.10
C GLU A 276 -30.81 16.43 22.52
N ASN A 277 -30.29 17.32 23.38
CA ASN A 277 -29.47 18.48 22.98
C ASN A 277 -30.04 19.30 21.81
N GLN A 278 -31.35 19.58 21.81
CA GLN A 278 -32.06 20.30 20.73
C GLN A 278 -31.93 19.62 19.33
N MET A 279 -31.88 18.28 19.32
CA MET A 279 -31.91 17.41 18.13
C MET A 279 -32.89 16.26 18.37
N ILE A 280 -33.57 15.82 17.31
CA ILE A 280 -34.62 14.79 17.37
C ILE A 280 -34.09 13.50 16.74
N TYR A 281 -33.93 12.48 17.57
CA TYR A 281 -33.39 11.16 17.23
C TYR A 281 -34.52 10.15 17.04
N PRO A 282 -34.64 9.50 15.87
CA PRO A 282 -35.45 8.30 15.70
C PRO A 282 -35.08 7.19 16.69
N LEU A 283 -36.08 6.37 17.00
CA LEU A 283 -35.98 5.14 17.79
C LEU A 283 -36.67 3.96 17.11
N ALA A 284 -37.78 4.21 16.40
CA ALA A 284 -38.50 3.22 15.61
C ALA A 284 -39.17 3.87 14.39
N ALA A 285 -39.44 3.07 13.35
CA ALA A 285 -40.28 3.52 12.23
C ALA A 285 -41.74 3.72 12.67
N GLY A 286 -42.41 4.72 12.09
CA GLY A 286 -43.77 5.11 12.47
C GLY A 286 -43.97 6.63 12.38
N SER A 287 -44.91 7.16 13.16
CA SER A 287 -45.26 8.59 13.12
C SER A 287 -45.54 9.14 14.53
N THR A 288 -45.18 10.41 14.76
CA THR A 288 -45.47 11.16 16.00
C THR A 288 -45.71 12.63 15.70
N GLU A 289 -46.66 13.26 16.40
CA GLU A 289 -46.67 14.73 16.49
C GLU A 289 -45.48 15.21 17.33
N ILE A 290 -44.95 16.37 16.98
CA ILE A 290 -44.01 17.16 17.76
C ILE A 290 -44.61 18.56 17.94
N SER A 291 -44.74 18.99 19.20
CA SER A 291 -45.26 20.31 19.58
C SER A 291 -44.11 21.29 19.81
N VAL A 292 -44.24 22.52 19.31
CA VAL A 292 -43.20 23.56 19.41
C VAL A 292 -43.71 24.72 20.27
N TYR A 293 -42.89 25.16 21.23
CA TYR A 293 -43.24 26.18 22.21
C TYR A 293 -42.19 27.28 22.29
N GLU A 294 -42.64 28.52 22.52
CA GLU A 294 -41.81 29.65 22.90
C GLU A 294 -42.06 29.94 24.39
N GLY A 295 -41.15 29.47 25.25
CA GLY A 295 -41.44 29.30 26.68
C GLY A 295 -42.54 28.27 26.91
N ASP A 296 -43.66 28.71 27.48
CA ASP A 296 -44.85 27.89 27.75
C ASP A 296 -45.93 27.99 26.66
N GLU A 297 -45.79 28.91 25.69
CA GLU A 297 -46.82 29.15 24.66
C GLU A 297 -46.59 28.24 23.44
N LYS A 298 -47.53 27.34 23.13
CA LYS A 298 -47.46 26.47 21.93
C LYS A 298 -47.60 27.34 20.67
N ARG A 299 -46.51 27.42 19.90
CA ARG A 299 -46.42 28.18 18.63
C ARG A 299 -46.90 27.37 17.43
N SER A 300 -46.58 26.09 17.38
CA SER A 300 -46.97 25.20 16.27
C SER A 300 -46.92 23.72 16.67
N ASN A 301 -47.26 22.86 15.71
CA ASN A 301 -46.92 21.44 15.71
C ASN A 301 -46.57 20.98 14.29
N PHE A 302 -45.85 19.87 14.21
CA PHE A 302 -45.59 19.14 12.97
C PHE A 302 -45.59 17.63 13.22
N THR A 303 -45.86 16.85 12.18
CA THR A 303 -45.74 15.39 12.23
C THR A 303 -44.33 14.98 11.80
N LEU A 304 -43.65 14.17 12.62
CA LEU A 304 -42.45 13.45 12.21
C LEU A 304 -42.86 12.06 11.72
N GLU A 305 -42.61 11.77 10.44
CA GLU A 305 -42.74 10.44 9.84
C GLU A 305 -41.35 9.81 9.73
N VAL A 306 -41.13 8.69 10.43
CA VAL A 306 -39.88 7.93 10.45
C VAL A 306 -40.02 6.70 9.56
N SER A 307 -39.28 6.66 8.46
CA SER A 307 -39.17 5.50 7.58
C SER A 307 -38.02 4.57 8.02
N PRO A 308 -38.15 3.23 7.84
CA PRO A 308 -37.06 2.32 8.12
C PRO A 308 -35.92 2.50 7.12
N TYR A 309 -34.67 2.56 7.60
CA TYR A 309 -33.47 2.44 6.75
C TYR A 309 -33.05 0.97 6.66
N THR A 310 -32.84 0.47 5.45
CA THR A 310 -32.37 -0.89 5.17
C THR A 310 -30.86 -1.01 5.33
N ASP A 311 -30.38 -2.18 5.71
CA ASP A 311 -28.95 -2.46 5.73
C ASP A 311 -28.44 -2.69 4.31
N THR A 312 -27.46 -1.88 3.90
CA THR A 312 -26.80 -1.94 2.60
C THR A 312 -25.33 -2.28 2.77
N VAL A 313 -24.68 -2.83 1.74
CA VAL A 313 -23.22 -3.03 1.75
C VAL A 313 -22.48 -1.70 1.96
N PHE A 314 -23.03 -0.58 1.47
CA PHE A 314 -22.50 0.77 1.71
C PHE A 314 -22.54 1.14 3.18
N ARG A 315 -23.64 0.84 3.90
CA ARG A 315 -23.71 0.98 5.35
C ARG A 315 -22.61 0.17 6.03
N GLN A 316 -22.44 -1.10 5.67
CA GLN A 316 -21.42 -1.98 6.24
C GLN A 316 -20.00 -1.43 6.01
N VAL A 317 -19.68 -0.92 4.82
CA VAL A 317 -18.38 -0.29 4.51
C VAL A 317 -18.15 0.95 5.39
N ARG A 318 -19.16 1.82 5.57
CA ARG A 318 -19.06 3.00 6.45
C ARG A 318 -18.90 2.61 7.93
N GLU A 319 -19.63 1.61 8.41
CA GLU A 319 -19.54 1.15 9.81
C GLU A 319 -18.23 0.40 10.10
N ASN A 320 -17.74 -0.43 9.18
CA ASN A 320 -16.41 -1.03 9.27
C ASN A 320 -15.33 0.06 9.32
N TRP A 321 -15.45 1.14 8.54
CA TRP A 321 -14.50 2.25 8.59
C TRP A 321 -14.53 2.96 9.95
N GLU A 322 -15.71 3.30 10.50
CA GLU A 322 -15.79 3.91 11.85
C GLU A 322 -15.10 3.04 12.90
N VAL A 323 -15.35 1.73 12.88
CA VAL A 323 -14.76 0.76 13.82
C VAL A 323 -13.24 0.60 13.63
N ASN A 324 -12.70 0.76 12.41
CA ASN A 324 -11.26 0.61 12.15
C ASN A 324 -10.46 1.92 12.33
N SER A 325 -11.06 3.07 12.00
CA SER A 325 -10.40 4.39 12.00
C SER A 325 -10.46 5.12 13.34
N LEU A 326 -11.51 4.92 14.14
CA LEU A 326 -11.71 5.60 15.42
C LEU A 326 -12.23 4.66 16.52
N SER A 327 -13.37 4.03 16.26
CA SER A 327 -14.24 3.29 17.19
C SER A 327 -14.55 4.05 18.48
N ASN A 328 -15.49 5.02 18.42
CA ASN A 328 -16.01 5.63 19.65
C ASN A 328 -16.71 4.61 20.57
N LYS A 329 -17.17 3.48 20.00
CA LYS A 329 -17.75 2.33 20.72
C LYS A 329 -16.73 1.54 21.54
N SER A 330 -15.44 1.58 21.16
CA SER A 330 -14.36 0.90 21.90
C SER A 330 -13.85 1.71 23.10
N TYR A 331 -14.34 2.94 23.32
CA TYR A 331 -13.87 3.79 24.41
C TYR A 331 -14.20 3.21 25.80
N ASN A 332 -13.16 2.97 26.59
CA ASN A 332 -13.26 2.50 27.96
C ASN A 332 -12.89 3.63 28.95
N PRO A 333 -13.83 4.17 29.77
CA PRO A 333 -13.53 5.18 30.78
C PRO A 333 -12.66 4.68 31.96
N ALA A 334 -12.31 3.40 32.01
CA ALA A 334 -11.31 2.86 32.94
C ALA A 334 -9.89 2.77 32.35
N ASP A 335 -9.70 3.06 31.05
CA ASP A 335 -8.40 2.97 30.38
C ASP A 335 -7.71 4.35 30.30
N GLU A 336 -6.52 4.46 30.91
CA GLU A 336 -5.78 5.73 30.97
C GLU A 336 -5.19 6.17 29.62
N HIS A 337 -4.92 5.24 28.69
CA HIS A 337 -4.44 5.57 27.35
C HIS A 337 -5.59 6.12 26.49
N MET A 338 -6.79 5.55 26.60
CA MET A 338 -7.98 6.07 25.93
C MET A 338 -8.38 7.45 26.48
N LYS A 339 -8.29 7.68 27.80
CA LYS A 339 -8.46 9.02 28.39
C LYS A 339 -7.44 10.03 27.85
N ALA A 340 -6.16 9.66 27.80
CA ALA A 340 -5.10 10.53 27.29
C ALA A 340 -5.32 10.88 25.80
N PHE A 341 -5.78 9.92 25.00
CA PHE A 341 -6.13 10.15 23.60
C PHE A 341 -7.36 11.07 23.47
N LEU A 342 -8.45 10.83 24.22
CA LEU A 342 -9.62 11.72 24.25
C LEU A 342 -9.24 13.15 24.67
N GLY A 343 -8.46 13.32 25.74
CA GLY A 343 -7.97 14.63 26.19
C GLY A 343 -7.09 15.35 25.14
N THR A 344 -6.36 14.59 24.32
CA THR A 344 -5.61 15.14 23.18
C THR A 344 -6.54 15.65 22.08
N LEU A 345 -7.62 14.91 21.78
CA LEU A 345 -8.63 15.35 20.82
C LEU A 345 -9.38 16.59 21.32
N GLU A 346 -9.85 16.59 22.57
CA GLU A 346 -10.56 17.73 23.17
C GLU A 346 -9.69 19.00 23.22
N THR A 347 -8.39 18.86 23.52
CA THR A 347 -7.45 20.00 23.52
C THR A 347 -7.34 20.62 22.13
N GLY A 348 -7.26 19.80 21.07
CA GLY A 348 -7.23 20.29 19.68
C GLY A 348 -8.56 20.91 19.21
N VAL A 349 -9.69 20.38 19.68
CA VAL A 349 -11.02 20.98 19.46
C VAL A 349 -11.13 22.34 20.17
N ALA A 350 -10.72 22.43 21.44
CA ALA A 350 -10.72 23.68 22.19
C ALA A 350 -9.82 24.75 21.52
N ASP A 351 -8.59 24.40 21.14
CA ASP A 351 -7.69 25.27 20.38
C ASP A 351 -8.35 25.77 19.08
N SER A 352 -8.93 24.85 18.30
CA SER A 352 -9.63 25.17 17.05
C SER A 352 -10.83 26.10 17.27
N LEU A 353 -11.56 25.93 18.38
CA LEU A 353 -12.68 26.80 18.75
C LEU A 353 -12.22 28.21 19.14
N THR A 354 -11.07 28.39 19.81
CA THR A 354 -10.52 29.74 20.08
C THR A 354 -10.19 30.53 18.81
N LYS A 355 -9.91 29.82 17.70
CA LYS A 355 -9.57 30.39 16.40
C LYS A 355 -10.78 30.59 15.48
N TRP A 356 -11.97 30.15 15.88
CA TRP A 356 -13.16 30.10 15.02
C TRP A 356 -13.63 31.50 14.59
N ILE A 357 -13.96 31.64 13.31
CA ILE A 357 -14.59 32.84 12.73
C ILE A 357 -15.93 32.41 12.11
N GLU A 358 -17.03 33.03 12.56
CA GLU A 358 -18.36 32.65 12.08
C GLU A 358 -18.52 32.85 10.56
N PRO A 359 -18.93 31.81 9.80
CA PRO A 359 -19.03 31.89 8.35
C PRO A 359 -20.01 32.96 7.85
N SER A 360 -19.60 33.74 6.84
CA SER A 360 -20.50 34.64 6.10
C SER A 360 -20.08 34.76 4.64
N LEU A 361 -20.88 35.49 3.85
CA LEU A 361 -20.53 35.80 2.46
C LEU A 361 -19.25 36.66 2.34
N ALA A 362 -18.89 37.39 3.39
CA ALA A 362 -17.77 38.35 3.41
C ALA A 362 -16.50 37.85 4.11
N THR A 363 -16.56 36.75 4.88
CA THR A 363 -15.35 36.15 5.46
C THR A 363 -14.45 35.56 4.37
N LYS A 364 -13.14 35.52 4.64
CA LYS A 364 -12.12 34.91 3.78
C LYS A 364 -11.58 33.58 4.31
N THR A 365 -11.92 33.25 5.56
CA THR A 365 -11.55 32.03 6.27
C THR A 365 -12.52 31.81 7.43
N ILE A 366 -12.53 30.59 7.98
CA ILE A 366 -13.29 30.19 9.17
C ILE A 366 -12.40 29.95 10.40
N PHE A 367 -11.07 30.06 10.23
CA PHE A 367 -10.11 30.02 11.33
C PHE A 367 -9.10 31.18 11.20
N SER A 368 -8.82 31.90 12.29
CA SER A 368 -8.04 33.14 12.28
C SER A 368 -6.58 33.01 11.84
N ASP A 369 -6.02 31.80 11.86
CA ASP A 369 -4.65 31.45 11.50
C ASP A 369 -4.53 30.74 10.14
N ILE A 370 -5.64 30.61 9.40
CA ILE A 370 -5.72 29.88 8.12
C ILE A 370 -5.89 30.86 6.95
N ASP A 371 -4.91 30.83 6.03
CA ASP A 371 -4.94 31.56 4.75
C ASP A 371 -4.83 30.59 3.56
N PHE A 372 -5.86 30.56 2.72
CA PHE A 372 -5.96 29.64 1.57
C PHE A 372 -5.11 30.06 0.35
N THR A 373 -4.11 30.94 0.53
CA THR A 373 -3.05 31.14 -0.48
C THR A 373 -2.07 29.97 -0.57
N SER A 374 -2.02 29.10 0.44
CA SER A 374 -1.26 27.83 0.41
C SER A 374 -2.19 26.64 0.65
N SER A 375 -2.01 25.58 -0.13
CA SER A 375 -2.92 24.43 -0.18
C SER A 375 -2.95 23.64 1.13
N LYS A 376 -1.83 23.55 1.86
CA LYS A 376 -1.76 22.88 3.18
C LYS A 376 -2.80 23.39 4.19
N HIS A 377 -3.19 24.67 4.07
CA HIS A 377 -4.19 25.28 4.94
C HIS A 377 -5.62 24.80 4.63
N LEU A 378 -5.86 24.26 3.42
CA LEU A 378 -7.10 23.57 3.09
C LEU A 378 -7.27 22.29 3.90
N THR A 379 -6.29 21.38 3.81
CA THR A 379 -6.27 20.15 4.60
C THR A 379 -6.24 20.43 6.10
N THR A 380 -5.56 21.49 6.55
CA THR A 380 -5.59 21.94 7.95
C THR A 380 -6.99 22.36 8.40
N ALA A 381 -7.74 23.11 7.58
CA ALA A 381 -9.09 23.56 7.92
C ALA A 381 -10.06 22.37 8.06
N TYR A 382 -10.04 21.42 7.11
CA TYR A 382 -10.89 20.23 7.19
C TYR A 382 -10.49 19.29 8.34
N ARG A 383 -9.20 19.07 8.61
CA ARG A 383 -8.76 18.24 9.75
C ARG A 383 -9.18 18.79 11.12
N ARG A 384 -9.38 20.11 11.27
CA ARG A 384 -10.00 20.67 12.48
C ARG A 384 -11.46 20.28 12.62
N LEU A 385 -12.23 20.29 11.52
CA LEU A 385 -13.62 19.82 11.51
C LEU A 385 -13.71 18.31 11.75
N GLU A 386 -12.75 17.53 11.23
CA GLU A 386 -12.59 16.10 11.48
C GLU A 386 -12.36 15.82 12.98
N GLN A 387 -11.46 16.56 13.64
CA GLN A 387 -11.22 16.42 15.07
C GLN A 387 -12.45 16.78 15.92
N MET A 388 -13.23 17.78 15.50
CA MET A 388 -14.53 18.12 16.11
C MET A 388 -15.57 17.00 15.92
N ALA A 389 -15.55 16.29 14.79
CA ALA A 389 -16.43 15.14 14.53
C ALA A 389 -16.03 13.91 15.37
N GLN A 390 -14.73 13.63 15.52
CA GLN A 390 -14.22 12.49 16.29
C GLN A 390 -14.70 12.50 17.76
N VAL A 391 -14.75 13.67 18.41
CA VAL A 391 -15.19 13.79 19.82
C VAL A 391 -16.71 13.84 20.01
N PHE A 392 -17.50 13.90 18.93
CA PHE A 392 -18.92 14.25 19.00
C PHE A 392 -19.83 13.11 19.51
N GLU A 393 -19.54 11.86 19.13
CA GLU A 393 -20.32 10.67 19.55
C GLU A 393 -19.68 9.92 20.74
N ASN A 394 -18.60 10.40 21.35
CA ASN A 394 -18.03 9.80 22.55
C ASN A 394 -18.82 10.24 23.80
N PRO A 395 -19.50 9.35 24.56
CA PRO A 395 -20.33 9.74 25.72
C PRO A 395 -19.57 10.36 26.90
N ASN A 396 -18.23 10.33 26.88
CA ASN A 396 -17.35 10.86 27.93
C ASN A 396 -16.69 12.19 27.52
N SER A 397 -16.98 12.67 26.31
CA SER A 397 -16.53 13.95 25.78
C SER A 397 -17.33 15.12 26.35
N GLN A 398 -16.67 16.22 26.69
CA GLN A 398 -17.33 17.49 27.03
C GLN A 398 -18.12 18.07 25.83
N PHE A 399 -17.85 17.58 24.63
CA PHE A 399 -18.51 17.95 23.38
C PHE A 399 -19.57 16.93 22.93
N TYR A 400 -19.89 15.91 23.74
CA TYR A 400 -20.83 14.85 23.39
C TYR A 400 -22.18 15.41 22.92
N ARG A 401 -22.51 15.14 21.65
CA ARG A 401 -23.71 15.59 20.96
C ARG A 401 -24.00 17.09 21.13
N ASN A 402 -22.97 17.93 21.18
CA ASN A 402 -23.11 19.37 21.40
C ASN A 402 -23.65 20.07 20.14
N ARG A 403 -24.88 20.59 20.21
CA ARG A 403 -25.59 21.25 19.08
C ARG A 403 -24.76 22.33 18.39
N ASP A 404 -24.07 23.18 19.16
CA ASP A 404 -23.27 24.29 18.64
C ASP A 404 -22.01 23.82 17.92
N LEU A 405 -21.38 22.74 18.40
CA LEU A 405 -20.25 22.13 17.70
C LEU A 405 -20.68 21.53 16.36
N LEU A 406 -21.81 20.83 16.31
CA LEU A 406 -22.35 20.29 15.06
C LEU A 406 -22.72 21.40 14.07
N GLU A 407 -23.28 22.51 14.54
CA GLU A 407 -23.53 23.68 13.69
C GLU A 407 -22.23 24.28 13.13
N LYS A 408 -21.17 24.37 13.94
CA LYS A 408 -19.85 24.81 13.46
C LYS A 408 -19.30 23.86 12.39
N ILE A 409 -19.38 22.54 12.59
CA ILE A 409 -18.94 21.56 11.59
C ILE A 409 -19.75 21.72 10.29
N ARG A 410 -21.09 21.73 10.35
CA ARG A 410 -21.95 21.85 9.16
C ARG A 410 -21.77 23.19 8.44
N ASN A 411 -21.72 24.30 9.16
CA ASN A 411 -21.47 25.63 8.59
C ASN A 411 -20.05 25.76 8.00
N GLY A 412 -19.06 25.12 8.63
CA GLY A 412 -17.68 25.05 8.14
C GLY A 412 -17.58 24.27 6.82
N MET A 413 -18.15 23.06 6.78
CA MET A 413 -18.24 22.24 5.55
C MET A 413 -18.93 23.01 4.41
N ALA A 414 -20.09 23.62 4.70
CA ALA A 414 -20.85 24.40 3.73
C ALA A 414 -20.07 25.60 3.19
N TRP A 415 -19.37 26.34 4.05
CA TRP A 415 -18.57 27.51 3.65
C TRP A 415 -17.31 27.10 2.87
N LEU A 416 -16.58 26.08 3.34
CA LEU A 416 -15.38 25.57 2.66
C LEU A 416 -15.72 25.04 1.27
N ASN A 417 -16.80 24.29 1.12
CA ASN A 417 -17.32 23.86 -0.18
C ASN A 417 -17.68 25.07 -1.06
N THR A 418 -18.51 26.00 -0.55
CA THR A 418 -18.96 27.17 -1.33
C THR A 418 -17.81 28.09 -1.77
N LYS A 419 -16.75 28.25 -0.95
CA LYS A 419 -15.73 29.29 -1.14
C LYS A 419 -14.36 28.77 -1.56
N VAL A 420 -13.96 27.56 -1.20
CA VAL A 420 -12.56 27.11 -1.23
C VAL A 420 -12.34 25.79 -1.98
N TYR A 421 -13.19 24.78 -1.79
CA TYR A 421 -13.05 23.45 -2.38
C TYR A 421 -14.37 22.98 -3.05
N ASN A 422 -14.49 23.29 -4.34
CA ASN A 422 -15.60 22.88 -5.20
C ASN A 422 -15.12 22.54 -6.61
N GLU A 423 -16.02 22.00 -7.41
CA GLU A 423 -15.80 21.55 -8.78
C GLU A 423 -15.37 22.68 -9.73
N GLN A 424 -15.64 23.95 -9.37
CA GLN A 424 -15.22 25.14 -10.12
C GLN A 424 -13.85 25.69 -9.68
N LYS A 425 -13.12 24.96 -8.83
CA LYS A 425 -11.73 25.25 -8.45
C LYS A 425 -10.76 24.43 -9.29
N GLU A 426 -9.58 25.00 -9.53
CA GLU A 426 -8.43 24.23 -10.02
C GLU A 426 -7.39 24.05 -8.91
N ILE A 427 -6.52 23.06 -9.10
CA ILE A 427 -5.39 22.80 -8.20
C ILE A 427 -4.44 24.00 -8.23
N SER A 428 -4.04 24.46 -7.05
CA SER A 428 -3.03 25.50 -6.85
C SER A 428 -2.12 25.10 -5.70
N ASP A 429 -0.88 25.59 -5.69
CA ASP A 429 0.17 25.13 -4.75
C ASP A 429 0.39 23.60 -4.88
N ASN A 430 0.04 22.78 -3.88
CA ASN A 430 0.27 21.33 -3.91
C ASN A 430 -0.99 20.51 -4.26
N TRP A 431 -0.85 19.58 -5.21
CA TRP A 431 -1.91 18.67 -5.66
C TRP A 431 -2.41 17.72 -4.57
N TRP A 432 -1.52 17.28 -3.68
CA TRP A 432 -1.84 16.27 -2.67
C TRP A 432 -2.92 16.77 -1.70
N ASP A 433 -2.94 18.07 -1.37
CA ASP A 433 -3.98 18.66 -0.51
C ASP A 433 -5.37 18.64 -1.18
N TYR A 434 -5.45 18.65 -2.51
CA TYR A 434 -6.70 18.62 -3.29
C TYR A 434 -7.19 17.20 -3.60
N GLU A 435 -6.29 16.25 -3.82
CA GLU A 435 -6.60 14.88 -4.25
C GLU A 435 -6.54 13.84 -3.12
N ILE A 436 -5.83 14.12 -2.01
CA ILE A 436 -5.67 13.18 -0.89
C ILE A 436 -5.99 13.85 0.46
N GLY A 437 -5.27 14.91 0.83
CA GLY A 437 -5.30 15.49 2.17
C GLY A 437 -6.68 15.99 2.60
N THR A 438 -7.33 16.76 1.72
CA THR A 438 -8.69 17.28 1.96
C THR A 438 -9.78 16.24 1.74
N PRO A 439 -9.77 15.44 0.64
CA PRO A 439 -10.72 14.35 0.45
C PRO A 439 -10.83 13.37 1.61
N ARG A 440 -9.70 12.95 2.21
CA ARG A 440 -9.69 12.07 3.41
C ARG A 440 -10.50 12.68 4.56
N ALA A 441 -10.14 13.89 4.98
CA ALA A 441 -10.85 14.57 6.07
C ALA A 441 -12.35 14.80 5.76
N ILE A 442 -12.72 15.05 4.49
CA ILE A 442 -14.12 15.15 4.07
C ILE A 442 -14.87 13.83 4.28
N VAL A 443 -14.35 12.70 3.78
CA VAL A 443 -15.04 11.40 3.92
C VAL A 443 -15.07 10.94 5.38
N ASP A 444 -14.01 11.22 6.15
CA ASP A 444 -13.94 10.95 7.59
C ASP A 444 -15.03 11.71 8.37
N ILE A 445 -15.16 13.04 8.18
CA ILE A 445 -16.24 13.86 8.78
C ILE A 445 -17.63 13.30 8.43
N LEU A 446 -17.85 12.97 7.15
CA LEU A 446 -19.16 12.53 6.66
C LEU A 446 -19.52 11.10 7.11
N ILE A 447 -18.54 10.26 7.45
CA ILE A 447 -18.79 8.94 8.06
C ILE A 447 -19.04 9.08 9.57
N TYR A 448 -18.16 9.75 10.32
CA TYR A 448 -18.33 9.95 11.77
C TYR A 448 -19.66 10.65 12.12
N LEU A 449 -20.14 11.54 11.24
CA LEU A 449 -21.39 12.28 11.40
C LEU A 449 -22.45 11.89 10.37
N HIS A 450 -22.40 10.69 9.78
CA HIS A 450 -23.36 10.24 8.76
C HIS A 450 -24.85 10.45 9.12
N PRO A 451 -25.31 10.28 10.38
CA PRO A 451 -26.69 10.56 10.76
C PRO A 451 -27.10 12.05 10.63
N TYR A 452 -26.14 12.97 10.64
CA TYR A 452 -26.38 14.41 10.80
C TYR A 452 -26.29 15.23 9.51
N PHE A 453 -25.99 14.59 8.37
CA PHE A 453 -25.99 15.18 7.03
C PHE A 453 -27.03 14.50 6.13
N SER A 454 -27.72 15.27 5.28
CA SER A 454 -28.61 14.73 4.26
C SER A 454 -27.80 14.03 3.14
N GLN A 455 -28.45 13.19 2.32
CA GLN A 455 -27.77 12.59 1.17
C GLN A 455 -27.40 13.64 0.11
N GLU A 456 -28.19 14.72 0.00
CA GLU A 456 -27.86 15.88 -0.83
C GLU A 456 -26.55 16.55 -0.35
N GLU A 457 -26.41 16.79 0.96
CA GLU A 457 -25.19 17.36 1.55
C GLU A 457 -23.98 16.44 1.33
N ILE A 458 -24.13 15.13 1.56
CA ILE A 458 -23.08 14.14 1.33
C ILE A 458 -22.66 14.15 -0.16
N ASN A 459 -23.62 14.12 -1.08
CA ASN A 459 -23.36 14.14 -2.52
C ASN A 459 -22.68 15.46 -2.96
N LYS A 460 -23.07 16.59 -2.37
CA LYS A 460 -22.52 17.93 -2.63
C LYS A 460 -21.10 18.11 -2.08
N TYR A 461 -20.82 17.62 -0.88
CA TYR A 461 -19.50 17.75 -0.26
C TYR A 461 -18.50 16.72 -0.80
N THR A 462 -18.97 15.61 -1.38
CA THR A 462 -18.12 14.63 -2.10
C THR A 462 -17.93 14.93 -3.59
N ALA A 463 -18.84 15.62 -4.29
CA ALA A 463 -18.68 15.94 -5.71
C ALA A 463 -17.33 16.58 -6.13
N PRO A 464 -16.67 17.43 -5.31
CA PRO A 464 -15.33 17.93 -5.62
C PRO A 464 -14.26 16.84 -5.62
N ILE A 465 -14.41 15.79 -4.81
CA ILE A 465 -13.49 14.63 -4.78
C ILE A 465 -13.54 13.91 -6.13
N SER A 466 -14.75 13.58 -6.62
CA SER A 466 -14.97 13.07 -7.97
C SER A 466 -14.40 13.99 -9.08
N LYS A 467 -14.42 15.33 -8.88
CA LYS A 467 -13.81 16.29 -9.83
C LYS A 467 -12.29 16.23 -9.83
N PHE A 468 -11.63 16.16 -8.68
CA PHE A 468 -10.17 16.18 -8.57
C PHE A 468 -9.53 14.79 -8.78
N VAL A 469 -10.23 13.72 -8.38
CA VAL A 469 -9.81 12.31 -8.52
C VAL A 469 -10.78 11.54 -9.45
N PRO A 470 -10.91 11.91 -10.74
CA PRO A 470 -11.79 11.20 -11.67
C PRO A 470 -11.25 9.81 -12.05
N ASN A 471 -9.97 9.53 -11.80
CA ASN A 471 -9.34 8.23 -12.02
C ASN A 471 -8.49 7.88 -10.78
N VAL A 472 -8.81 6.75 -10.14
CA VAL A 472 -8.19 6.33 -8.87
C VAL A 472 -6.74 5.84 -9.06
N SER A 473 -6.36 5.47 -10.29
CA SER A 473 -5.00 5.01 -10.62
C SER A 473 -4.07 6.12 -11.11
N MET A 474 -4.46 7.40 -10.99
CA MET A 474 -3.74 8.55 -11.56
C MET A 474 -3.74 9.75 -10.60
N ILE A 475 -2.56 10.14 -10.12
CA ILE A 475 -2.37 11.42 -9.41
C ILE A 475 -2.29 12.59 -10.41
N ARG A 476 -2.62 13.80 -9.93
CA ARG A 476 -2.61 15.05 -10.70
C ARG A 476 -3.54 15.01 -11.92
N SER A 477 -4.61 14.23 -11.82
CA SER A 477 -5.53 13.86 -12.92
C SER A 477 -6.18 15.06 -13.62
N THR A 478 -6.36 16.18 -12.91
CA THR A 478 -6.92 17.43 -13.46
C THR A 478 -5.88 18.40 -14.03
N THR A 479 -4.62 17.97 -14.17
CA THR A 479 -3.50 18.82 -14.59
C THR A 479 -2.81 18.30 -15.86
N THR A 480 -1.92 19.11 -16.44
CA THR A 480 -1.03 18.69 -17.54
C THR A 480 0.10 17.74 -17.11
N GLN A 481 0.15 17.35 -15.84
CA GLN A 481 1.16 16.46 -15.23
C GLN A 481 0.53 15.21 -14.59
N ALA A 482 -0.61 14.76 -15.11
CA ALA A 482 -1.24 13.51 -14.69
C ALA A 482 -0.26 12.32 -14.86
N THR A 483 -0.06 11.55 -13.79
CA THR A 483 0.87 10.40 -13.76
C THR A 483 0.27 9.24 -12.97
N PRO A 484 0.64 7.97 -13.25
CA PRO A 484 0.18 6.83 -12.47
C PRO A 484 0.38 7.01 -10.97
N ALA A 485 -0.61 6.59 -10.18
CA ALA A 485 -0.47 6.49 -8.75
C ALA A 485 0.34 5.24 -8.38
N VAL A 486 1.26 5.37 -7.43
CA VAL A 486 2.15 4.30 -6.95
C VAL A 486 2.37 4.42 -5.45
N GLY A 487 2.85 3.34 -4.82
CA GLY A 487 3.18 3.31 -3.40
C GLY A 487 2.01 3.78 -2.52
N GLY A 488 2.32 4.51 -1.45
CA GLY A 488 1.32 5.07 -0.54
C GLY A 488 0.31 6.04 -1.20
N ASN A 489 0.65 6.68 -2.31
CA ASN A 489 -0.30 7.57 -3.03
C ASN A 489 -1.47 6.77 -3.62
N GLN A 490 -1.20 5.58 -4.18
CA GLN A 490 -2.26 4.71 -4.69
C GLN A 490 -3.17 4.24 -3.55
N THR A 491 -2.59 3.86 -2.40
CA THR A 491 -3.38 3.43 -1.23
C THR A 491 -4.27 4.55 -0.68
N ASP A 492 -3.81 5.79 -0.68
CA ASP A 492 -4.60 6.94 -0.23
C ASP A 492 -5.67 7.39 -1.25
N LEU A 493 -5.42 7.31 -2.57
CA LEU A 493 -6.48 7.50 -3.57
C LEU A 493 -7.55 6.39 -3.49
N SER A 494 -7.12 5.13 -3.31
CA SER A 494 -8.03 4.00 -3.09
C SER A 494 -8.90 4.17 -1.85
N LYS A 495 -8.32 4.69 -0.74
CA LYS A 495 -9.07 5.03 0.48
C LYS A 495 -10.15 6.07 0.21
N VAL A 496 -9.78 7.17 -0.44
CA VAL A 496 -10.70 8.24 -0.82
C VAL A 496 -11.85 7.70 -1.67
N ALA A 497 -11.55 6.88 -2.69
CA ALA A 497 -12.56 6.29 -3.58
C ALA A 497 -13.49 5.29 -2.87
N ILE A 498 -12.98 4.38 -2.03
CA ILE A 498 -13.79 3.41 -1.28
C ILE A 498 -14.79 4.13 -0.36
N LEU A 499 -14.32 5.15 0.37
CA LEU A 499 -15.14 5.87 1.34
C LEU A 499 -16.10 6.87 0.67
N GLU A 500 -15.68 7.51 -0.44
CA GLU A 500 -16.57 8.31 -1.29
C GLU A 500 -17.69 7.44 -1.89
N GLY A 501 -17.35 6.28 -2.46
CA GLY A 501 -18.34 5.35 -3.01
C GLY A 501 -19.31 4.84 -1.94
N ALA A 502 -18.81 4.52 -0.74
CA ALA A 502 -19.65 4.13 0.38
C ALA A 502 -20.55 5.26 0.89
N LEU A 503 -20.12 6.52 0.81
CA LEU A 503 -20.95 7.69 1.16
C LEU A 503 -21.99 8.03 0.10
N ARG A 504 -21.68 7.82 -1.18
CA ARG A 504 -22.56 8.11 -2.34
C ARG A 504 -23.46 6.94 -2.74
N GLU A 505 -23.28 5.78 -2.11
CA GLU A 505 -23.91 4.50 -2.42
C GLU A 505 -23.63 4.04 -3.88
N ASP A 506 -22.38 4.26 -4.31
CA ASP A 506 -21.84 3.92 -5.62
C ASP A 506 -20.90 2.70 -5.52
N SER A 507 -21.37 1.55 -6.00
CA SER A 507 -20.60 0.30 -5.98
C SER A 507 -19.45 0.26 -6.99
N GLN A 508 -19.50 1.08 -8.04
CA GLN A 508 -18.41 1.13 -9.01
C GLN A 508 -17.24 1.94 -8.46
N ARG A 509 -17.50 3.07 -7.82
CA ARG A 509 -16.46 3.89 -7.17
C ARG A 509 -15.70 3.11 -6.08
N ILE A 510 -16.37 2.19 -5.37
CA ILE A 510 -15.71 1.26 -4.45
C ILE A 510 -14.84 0.25 -5.23
N ARG A 511 -15.35 -0.37 -6.30
CA ARG A 511 -14.57 -1.31 -7.14
C ARG A 511 -13.35 -0.65 -7.77
N ASP A 512 -13.44 0.59 -8.22
CA ASP A 512 -12.29 1.36 -8.73
C ASP A 512 -11.23 1.57 -7.63
N GLY A 513 -11.69 1.88 -6.41
CA GLY A 513 -10.84 1.97 -5.21
C GLY A 513 -10.11 0.67 -4.89
N VAL A 514 -10.82 -0.45 -4.86
CA VAL A 514 -10.24 -1.79 -4.62
C VAL A 514 -9.31 -2.21 -5.75
N HIS A 515 -9.66 -1.94 -7.01
CA HIS A 515 -8.78 -2.19 -8.16
C HIS A 515 -7.46 -1.44 -8.02
N GLY A 516 -7.49 -0.17 -7.60
CA GLY A 516 -6.29 0.62 -7.28
C GLY A 516 -5.34 -0.09 -6.33
N LEU A 517 -5.85 -0.73 -5.27
CA LEU A 517 -5.04 -1.54 -4.34
C LEU A 517 -4.39 -2.75 -5.03
N SER A 518 -5.13 -3.49 -5.85
CA SER A 518 -4.58 -4.60 -6.64
C SER A 518 -3.47 -4.17 -7.61
N THR A 519 -3.44 -2.93 -8.09
CA THR A 519 -2.38 -2.48 -9.02
C THR A 519 -0.99 -2.43 -8.38
N ILE A 520 -0.89 -2.31 -7.05
CA ILE A 520 0.37 -2.23 -6.30
C ILE A 520 0.71 -3.53 -5.54
N LEU A 521 -0.22 -4.48 -5.39
CA LEU A 521 0.02 -5.81 -4.80
C LEU A 521 0.81 -6.73 -5.76
N LYS A 522 2.10 -6.42 -5.94
CA LYS A 522 3.03 -7.17 -6.79
C LYS A 522 4.47 -6.99 -6.33
N PHE A 523 5.34 -7.92 -6.71
CA PHE A 523 6.79 -7.69 -6.72
C PHE A 523 7.23 -7.02 -8.04
N VAL A 524 8.34 -6.27 -7.99
CA VAL A 524 8.97 -5.61 -9.15
C VAL A 524 10.38 -6.14 -9.43
N ASP A 525 10.81 -6.04 -10.68
CA ASP A 525 12.18 -6.38 -11.13
C ASP A 525 13.10 -5.14 -11.21
N LYS A 526 12.52 -3.94 -11.19
CA LYS A 526 13.18 -2.63 -11.32
C LYS A 526 12.26 -1.49 -10.86
N GLY A 527 12.85 -0.39 -10.42
CA GLY A 527 12.11 0.81 -10.02
C GLY A 527 11.45 0.69 -8.65
N GLU A 528 10.34 1.39 -8.48
CA GLU A 528 9.67 1.58 -7.18
C GLU A 528 8.75 0.39 -6.83
N GLY A 529 8.72 0.01 -5.55
CA GLY A 529 7.94 -1.12 -5.03
C GLY A 529 8.78 -2.16 -4.28
N PHE A 530 8.15 -3.28 -3.95
CA PHE A 530 8.80 -4.42 -3.27
C PHE A 530 9.48 -5.36 -4.26
N TYR A 531 10.67 -5.83 -3.92
CA TYR A 531 11.38 -6.90 -4.60
C TYR A 531 11.23 -8.20 -3.82
N GLU A 532 11.39 -9.35 -4.48
CA GLU A 532 11.22 -10.65 -3.82
C GLU A 532 12.19 -10.91 -2.66
N ASP A 533 13.37 -10.28 -2.65
CA ASP A 533 14.35 -10.34 -1.56
C ASP A 533 13.95 -9.51 -0.32
N GLY A 534 12.79 -8.84 -0.36
CA GLY A 534 12.27 -7.98 0.69
C GLY A 534 12.77 -6.53 0.61
N SER A 535 13.57 -6.15 -0.39
CA SER A 535 13.91 -4.75 -0.65
C SER A 535 12.65 -3.94 -0.98
N TYR A 536 12.54 -2.70 -0.49
CA TYR A 536 11.56 -1.73 -0.97
C TYR A 536 12.26 -0.45 -1.43
N ILE A 537 12.00 -0.08 -2.68
CA ILE A 537 12.49 1.15 -3.29
C ILE A 537 11.32 2.13 -3.44
N ASP A 538 11.58 3.39 -3.10
CA ASP A 538 10.75 4.54 -3.50
C ASP A 538 11.63 5.62 -4.13
N HIS A 539 11.02 6.66 -4.68
CA HIS A 539 11.71 7.79 -5.31
C HIS A 539 12.81 7.36 -6.29
N THR A 540 12.43 6.58 -7.29
CA THR A 540 13.29 5.92 -8.30
C THR A 540 14.25 4.86 -7.75
N ASN A 541 15.08 5.17 -6.73
CA ASN A 541 16.16 4.29 -6.28
C ASN A 541 16.64 4.50 -4.82
N VAL A 542 15.77 4.97 -3.92
CA VAL A 542 16.09 5.14 -2.48
C VAL A 542 15.50 3.98 -1.67
N ALA A 543 16.30 3.43 -0.75
CA ALA A 543 15.88 2.36 0.17
C ALA A 543 14.88 2.89 1.22
N TYR A 544 13.61 2.48 1.13
CA TYR A 544 12.52 3.24 1.76
C TYR A 544 11.44 2.45 2.54
N THR A 545 11.68 1.17 2.83
CA THR A 545 10.74 0.28 3.53
C THR A 545 10.14 0.90 4.79
N GLY A 546 10.99 1.53 5.62
CA GLY A 546 10.62 2.10 6.91
C GLY A 546 10.09 3.54 6.88
N ALA A 547 9.66 4.06 5.72
CA ALA A 547 8.90 5.31 5.65
C ALA A 547 7.83 5.34 4.55
N TYR A 548 8.16 5.09 3.28
CA TYR A 548 7.14 5.05 2.23
C TYR A 548 6.43 3.69 2.20
N GLY A 549 7.15 2.60 2.52
CA GLY A 549 6.54 1.31 2.84
C GLY A 549 5.56 1.42 4.03
N ASN A 550 5.98 2.03 5.15
CA ASN A 550 5.10 2.34 6.29
C ASN A 550 3.74 2.93 5.88
N VAL A 551 3.73 3.99 5.05
CA VAL A 551 2.49 4.64 4.58
C VAL A 551 1.62 3.69 3.76
N LEU A 552 2.25 2.88 2.91
CA LEU A 552 1.56 1.86 2.11
C LEU A 552 0.91 0.79 3.00
N ILE A 553 1.62 0.23 4.00
CA ILE A 553 1.05 -0.82 4.87
C ILE A 553 0.02 -0.29 5.87
N ASP A 554 0.19 0.93 6.41
CA ASP A 554 -0.83 1.58 7.25
C ASP A 554 -2.11 1.86 6.46
N GLY A 555 -2.00 2.27 5.19
CA GLY A 555 -3.14 2.38 4.28
C GLY A 555 -3.84 1.05 3.98
N PHE A 556 -3.09 -0.04 3.73
CA PHE A 556 -3.69 -1.38 3.60
C PHE A 556 -4.40 -1.82 4.89
N SER A 557 -3.79 -1.59 6.05
CA SER A 557 -4.36 -1.92 7.35
C SER A 557 -5.66 -1.18 7.67
N GLN A 558 -5.83 0.01 7.08
CA GLN A 558 -7.04 0.83 7.22
C GLN A 558 -8.18 0.34 6.32
N LEU A 559 -7.86 -0.29 5.17
CA LEU A 559 -8.85 -0.66 4.15
C LEU A 559 -9.24 -2.15 4.12
N LEU A 560 -8.33 -3.07 4.42
CA LEU A 560 -8.65 -4.51 4.40
C LEU A 560 -9.76 -4.88 5.41
N PRO A 561 -9.73 -4.43 6.68
CA PRO A 561 -10.85 -4.64 7.60
C PRO A 561 -12.18 -4.02 7.16
N VAL A 562 -12.15 -3.13 6.16
CA VAL A 562 -13.32 -2.44 5.63
C VAL A 562 -13.95 -3.18 4.45
N VAL A 563 -13.15 -3.67 3.50
CA VAL A 563 -13.67 -4.34 2.30
C VAL A 563 -13.70 -5.87 2.39
N GLN A 564 -12.84 -6.53 3.18
CA GLN A 564 -12.75 -8.00 3.17
C GLN A 564 -13.99 -8.72 3.73
N SER A 565 -14.88 -8.04 4.46
CA SER A 565 -16.16 -8.62 4.94
C SER A 565 -17.34 -8.36 4.00
N THR A 566 -17.08 -7.94 2.76
CA THR A 566 -18.08 -7.43 1.80
C THR A 566 -17.89 -8.06 0.41
N GLU A 567 -18.80 -7.79 -0.53
CA GLU A 567 -18.63 -8.20 -1.94
C GLU A 567 -17.43 -7.54 -2.63
N PHE A 568 -16.83 -6.50 -2.04
CA PHE A 568 -15.67 -5.77 -2.55
C PHE A 568 -14.32 -6.33 -2.07
N ALA A 569 -14.29 -7.55 -1.52
CA ALA A 569 -13.07 -8.16 -0.99
C ALA A 569 -11.99 -8.39 -2.09
N LEU A 570 -10.74 -8.09 -1.73
CA LEU A 570 -9.56 -8.53 -2.48
C LEU A 570 -9.43 -10.06 -2.43
N ASP A 571 -9.00 -10.66 -3.54
CA ASP A 571 -8.79 -12.11 -3.64
C ASP A 571 -7.57 -12.61 -2.83
N SER A 572 -7.53 -13.93 -2.61
CA SER A 572 -6.51 -14.59 -1.79
C SER A 572 -5.07 -14.44 -2.31
N ASN A 573 -4.87 -14.26 -3.61
CA ASN A 573 -3.54 -14.17 -4.21
C ASN A 573 -2.97 -12.75 -4.05
N ASN A 574 -3.82 -11.74 -4.19
CA ASN A 574 -3.51 -10.37 -3.80
C ASN A 574 -3.16 -10.29 -2.30
N LEU A 575 -3.87 -11.01 -1.43
CA LEU A 575 -3.55 -11.06 0.00
C LEU A 575 -2.24 -11.79 0.33
N SER A 576 -1.89 -12.88 -0.37
CA SER A 576 -0.65 -13.63 -0.06
C SER A 576 0.61 -12.77 -0.25
N ILE A 577 0.62 -11.91 -1.26
CA ILE A 577 1.71 -10.96 -1.53
C ILE A 577 1.91 -9.98 -0.36
N LEU A 578 0.82 -9.49 0.25
CA LEU A 578 0.90 -8.61 1.42
C LEU A 578 1.54 -9.30 2.64
N TYR A 579 1.22 -10.58 2.89
CA TYR A 579 1.85 -11.34 3.97
C TYR A 579 3.33 -11.64 3.66
N GLU A 580 3.69 -11.91 2.39
CA GLU A 580 5.09 -12.07 2.00
C GLU A 580 5.90 -10.77 2.19
N TRP A 581 5.32 -9.59 1.97
CA TRP A 581 5.97 -8.32 2.32
C TRP A 581 6.20 -8.18 3.83
N ILE A 582 5.23 -8.61 4.65
CA ILE A 582 5.37 -8.58 6.12
C ILE A 582 6.53 -9.48 6.56
N ASP A 583 6.57 -10.72 6.10
CA ASP A 583 7.59 -11.69 6.50
C ASP A 583 8.99 -11.37 5.94
N ARG A 584 9.09 -10.87 4.70
CA ARG A 584 10.38 -10.60 4.03
C ARG A 584 10.91 -9.17 4.19
N ALA A 585 10.06 -8.16 4.14
CA ALA A 585 10.49 -6.75 4.12
C ALA A 585 10.41 -6.08 5.50
N TYR A 586 9.31 -6.27 6.24
CA TYR A 586 9.09 -5.57 7.52
C TYR A 586 9.63 -6.33 8.74
N ALA A 587 9.36 -7.63 8.85
CA ALA A 587 9.78 -8.42 10.00
C ALA A 587 11.31 -8.45 10.23
N PRO A 588 12.20 -8.35 9.21
CA PRO A 588 13.65 -8.25 9.45
C PRO A 588 14.13 -6.87 9.88
N ILE A 589 13.37 -5.80 9.66
CA ILE A 589 13.80 -4.42 9.98
C ILE A 589 13.20 -3.88 11.28
N LEU A 590 12.35 -4.68 11.94
CA LEU A 590 11.90 -4.46 13.31
C LEU A 590 12.83 -5.16 14.30
N VAL A 591 13.29 -4.45 15.33
CA VAL A 591 14.14 -4.97 16.42
C VAL A 591 13.63 -4.40 17.74
N LYS A 592 13.06 -5.23 18.62
CA LYS A 592 12.69 -4.82 20.00
C LYS A 592 11.87 -3.51 20.10
N GLY A 593 10.95 -3.30 19.16
CA GLY A 593 10.15 -2.07 19.07
C GLY A 593 10.81 -0.91 18.30
N GLU A 594 12.05 -1.06 17.85
CA GLU A 594 12.74 -0.12 16.97
C GLU A 594 12.60 -0.49 15.49
N LEU A 595 12.59 0.50 14.59
CA LEU A 595 12.59 0.32 13.13
C LEU A 595 13.91 0.83 12.53
N MET A 596 14.63 -0.04 11.80
CA MET A 596 16.00 0.25 11.35
C MET A 596 16.11 1.50 10.45
N ASP A 597 16.87 2.49 10.94
CA ASP A 597 16.98 3.83 10.34
C ASP A 597 17.48 3.85 8.89
N MET A 598 18.36 2.93 8.52
CA MET A 598 18.87 2.77 7.15
C MET A 598 17.81 2.41 6.08
N THR A 599 16.55 2.24 6.48
CA THR A 599 15.40 2.02 5.59
C THR A 599 14.39 3.16 5.59
N ARG A 600 14.64 4.24 6.35
CA ARG A 600 13.70 5.36 6.55
C ARG A 600 14.02 6.61 5.73
N GLY A 601 15.05 6.55 4.88
CA GLY A 601 15.54 7.65 4.04
C GLY A 601 15.68 8.96 4.81
N ARG A 602 15.20 10.07 4.24
CA ARG A 602 15.31 11.40 4.88
C ARG A 602 14.53 11.54 6.20
N SER A 603 13.65 10.59 6.53
CA SER A 603 12.79 10.62 7.72
C SER A 603 13.55 10.46 9.04
N ILE A 604 14.80 10.00 9.01
CA ILE A 604 15.70 9.98 10.18
C ILE A 604 15.90 11.39 10.79
N SER A 605 15.71 12.44 9.98
CA SER A 605 15.87 13.84 10.38
C SER A 605 14.65 14.47 11.08
N ARG A 606 13.59 13.68 11.38
CA ARG A 606 12.34 14.18 11.97
C ARG A 606 12.30 13.89 13.47
N ALA A 607 12.34 14.94 14.30
CA ALA A 607 12.42 14.83 15.76
C ALA A 607 11.29 13.98 16.38
N THR A 608 10.06 14.17 15.91
CA THR A 608 8.87 13.44 16.37
C THR A 608 8.65 12.11 15.65
N GLY A 609 9.54 11.72 14.74
CA GLY A 609 9.46 10.52 13.90
C GLY A 609 10.74 9.68 13.99
N GLN A 610 11.29 9.55 15.20
CA GLN A 610 12.42 8.67 15.50
C GLN A 610 12.03 7.18 15.38
N SER A 611 13.04 6.32 15.37
CA SER A 611 12.97 4.89 15.01
C SER A 611 11.83 4.11 15.68
N HIS A 612 11.71 4.14 17.02
CA HIS A 612 10.60 3.49 17.75
C HIS A 612 9.21 4.03 17.37
N VAL A 613 9.09 5.35 17.15
CA VAL A 613 7.82 5.98 16.76
C VAL A 613 7.33 5.42 15.43
N GLN A 614 8.25 5.22 14.47
CA GLN A 614 7.95 4.64 13.16
C GLN A 614 7.73 3.12 13.19
N ALA A 615 8.26 2.40 14.18
CA ALA A 615 7.93 0.98 14.35
C ALA A 615 6.46 0.79 14.74
N VAL A 616 5.92 1.61 15.64
CA VAL A 616 4.51 1.55 16.08
C VAL A 616 3.52 1.71 14.92
N GLU A 617 3.89 2.46 13.88
CA GLU A 617 3.10 2.58 12.66
C GLU A 617 2.98 1.24 11.90
N ILE A 618 4.04 0.42 11.88
CA ILE A 618 3.94 -0.96 11.39
C ILE A 618 3.15 -1.81 12.38
N LEU A 619 3.45 -1.75 13.69
CA LEU A 619 2.80 -2.63 14.69
C LEU A 619 1.27 -2.43 14.76
N ARG A 620 0.76 -1.19 14.72
CA ARG A 620 -0.68 -0.92 14.63
C ARG A 620 -1.27 -1.45 13.31
N SER A 621 -0.51 -1.36 12.23
CA SER A 621 -0.91 -1.89 10.92
C SER A 621 -1.06 -3.41 10.93
N LEU A 622 -0.09 -4.13 11.50
CA LEU A 622 -0.15 -5.58 11.66
C LEU A 622 -1.33 -5.99 12.57
N ALA A 623 -1.59 -5.24 13.65
CA ALA A 623 -2.71 -5.49 14.55
C ALA A 623 -4.09 -5.33 13.85
N ARG A 624 -4.29 -4.29 13.03
CA ARG A 624 -5.53 -4.14 12.23
C ARG A 624 -5.64 -5.21 11.14
N LEU A 625 -4.54 -5.50 10.42
CA LEU A 625 -4.50 -6.54 9.38
C LEU A 625 -4.85 -7.93 9.93
N ALA A 626 -4.45 -8.23 11.17
CA ALA A 626 -4.80 -9.47 11.85
C ALA A 626 -6.33 -9.68 11.97
N GLU A 627 -7.11 -8.61 12.07
CA GLU A 627 -8.58 -8.71 12.17
C GLU A 627 -9.25 -9.01 10.82
N ALA A 628 -8.60 -8.69 9.70
CA ALA A 628 -9.02 -9.05 8.34
C ALA A 628 -8.36 -10.34 7.80
N SER A 629 -7.56 -11.02 8.62
CA SER A 629 -6.75 -12.19 8.25
C SER A 629 -7.48 -13.52 8.45
N SER A 630 -7.02 -14.57 7.78
CA SER A 630 -7.30 -15.96 8.18
C SER A 630 -6.80 -16.24 9.60
N ASN A 631 -7.38 -17.21 10.30
CA ASN A 631 -6.98 -17.53 11.69
C ASN A 631 -5.46 -17.78 11.86
N GLU A 632 -4.82 -18.40 10.87
CA GLU A 632 -3.38 -18.65 10.87
C GLU A 632 -2.58 -17.33 10.80
N ASN A 633 -2.89 -16.46 9.84
CA ASN A 633 -2.17 -15.19 9.69
C ASN A 633 -2.54 -14.20 10.80
N LYS A 634 -3.77 -14.24 11.31
CA LYS A 634 -4.18 -13.53 12.53
C LYS A 634 -3.31 -13.89 13.73
N ALA A 635 -3.03 -15.17 13.93
CA ALA A 635 -2.13 -15.64 14.99
C ALA A 635 -0.69 -15.16 14.78
N LYS A 636 -0.14 -15.31 13.56
CA LYS A 636 1.23 -14.83 13.22
C LYS A 636 1.38 -13.32 13.48
N LEU A 637 0.47 -12.51 12.94
CA LEU A 637 0.53 -11.05 13.05
C LEU A 637 0.39 -10.59 14.51
N ARG A 638 -0.54 -11.16 15.27
CA ARG A 638 -0.67 -10.87 16.70
C ARG A 638 0.57 -11.29 17.50
N ALA A 639 1.22 -12.41 17.17
CA ALA A 639 2.47 -12.84 17.80
C ALA A 639 3.64 -11.87 17.53
N ILE A 640 3.78 -11.38 16.30
CA ILE A 640 4.78 -10.36 15.92
C ILE A 640 4.55 -9.07 16.71
N VAL A 641 3.31 -8.57 16.73
CA VAL A 641 2.96 -7.37 17.51
C VAL A 641 3.27 -7.57 18.99
N LYS A 642 2.84 -8.70 19.58
CA LYS A 642 3.09 -8.98 21.00
C LYS A 642 4.57 -9.06 21.35
N GLY A 643 5.39 -9.71 20.52
CA GLY A 643 6.84 -9.82 20.72
C GLY A 643 7.51 -8.46 20.78
N HIS A 644 7.22 -7.57 19.83
CA HIS A 644 7.79 -6.21 19.84
C HIS A 644 7.24 -5.34 20.98
N LEU A 645 5.95 -5.43 21.32
CA LEU A 645 5.37 -4.69 22.45
C LEU A 645 5.87 -5.17 23.83
N GLN A 646 6.38 -6.41 23.94
CA GLN A 646 6.94 -6.94 25.19
C GLN A 646 8.47 -6.78 25.28
N SER A 647 9.17 -6.60 24.15
CA SER A 647 10.62 -6.39 24.12
C SER A 647 11.03 -4.91 24.11
N ASP A 648 10.15 -4.00 23.72
CA ASP A 648 10.36 -2.56 23.85
C ASP A 648 10.20 -2.10 25.31
N THR A 649 11.32 -1.93 26.00
CA THR A 649 11.37 -1.38 27.37
C THR A 649 11.74 0.11 27.39
N PHE A 650 11.80 0.76 26.23
CA PHE A 650 12.23 2.16 26.07
C PHE A 650 11.08 3.08 25.66
N TYR A 651 10.26 2.69 24.68
CA TYR A 651 9.18 3.50 24.14
C TYR A 651 7.81 2.86 24.39
N SER A 652 6.95 3.54 25.15
CA SER A 652 5.56 3.11 25.29
C SER A 652 4.81 3.33 23.97
N ALA A 653 4.51 2.23 23.27
CA ALA A 653 3.89 2.27 21.94
C ALA A 653 2.54 3.01 21.91
N TYR A 654 1.82 3.04 23.03
CA TYR A 654 0.58 3.80 23.22
C TYR A 654 0.72 5.29 22.84
N ASN A 655 1.92 5.87 22.96
CA ASN A 655 2.23 7.25 22.59
C ASN A 655 2.07 7.54 21.08
N ASN A 656 2.04 6.52 20.20
CA ASN A 656 1.86 6.71 18.74
C ASN A 656 0.64 5.98 18.14
N LEU A 657 -0.30 5.52 18.97
CA LEU A 657 -1.60 5.04 18.52
C LEU A 657 -2.51 6.22 18.12
N LYS A 658 -3.47 5.98 17.21
CA LYS A 658 -4.25 7.06 16.56
C LYS A 658 -5.76 6.89 16.64
N SER A 659 -6.25 5.86 17.32
CA SER A 659 -7.67 5.58 17.51
C SER A 659 -7.90 4.81 18.81
N TYR A 660 -9.15 4.78 19.30
CA TYR A 660 -9.51 3.89 20.40
C TYR A 660 -9.41 2.42 19.97
N ARG A 661 -9.65 2.13 18.68
CA ARG A 661 -9.44 0.78 18.09
C ARG A 661 -7.99 0.31 18.18
N ASP A 662 -7.02 1.17 17.89
CA ASP A 662 -5.59 0.83 18.00
C ASP A 662 -5.24 0.44 19.46
N ILE A 663 -5.72 1.23 20.43
CA ILE A 663 -5.51 1.00 21.86
C ILE A 663 -6.20 -0.30 22.31
N GLU A 664 -7.45 -0.52 21.89
CA GLU A 664 -8.21 -1.75 22.15
C GLU A 664 -7.48 -3.00 21.63
N LEU A 665 -6.98 -2.96 20.38
CA LEU A 665 -6.27 -4.08 19.77
C LEU A 665 -4.95 -4.39 20.50
N PHE A 666 -4.19 -3.36 20.90
CA PHE A 666 -2.96 -3.57 21.66
C PHE A 666 -3.24 -4.14 23.06
N ASN A 667 -4.27 -3.63 23.74
CA ASN A 667 -4.75 -4.19 25.02
C ASN A 667 -5.16 -5.66 24.89
N GLN A 668 -5.90 -6.03 23.84
CA GLN A 668 -6.30 -7.41 23.57
C GLN A 668 -5.08 -8.31 23.32
N ILE A 669 -4.14 -7.88 22.47
CA ILE A 669 -2.94 -8.66 22.12
C ILE A 669 -2.03 -8.87 23.34
N LEU A 670 -1.88 -7.87 24.21
CA LEU A 670 -1.06 -7.97 25.41
C LEU A 670 -1.70 -8.84 26.50
N SER A 671 -3.02 -8.71 26.72
CA SER A 671 -3.75 -9.43 27.79
C SER A 671 -4.15 -10.86 27.44
N ASP A 672 -4.33 -11.20 26.15
CA ASP A 672 -4.64 -12.56 25.70
C ASP A 672 -3.44 -13.48 25.90
N THR A 673 -3.51 -14.33 26.93
CA THR A 673 -2.46 -15.28 27.31
C THR A 673 -2.32 -16.47 26.36
N THR A 674 -3.22 -16.64 25.37
CA THR A 674 -3.12 -17.70 24.35
C THR A 674 -2.18 -17.30 23.20
N ILE A 675 -1.94 -15.99 23.02
CA ILE A 675 -0.95 -15.48 22.06
C ILE A 675 0.44 -15.60 22.69
N SER A 676 1.24 -16.55 22.23
CA SER A 676 2.70 -16.51 22.41
C SER A 676 3.28 -15.33 21.61
N PRO A 677 4.21 -14.54 22.16
CA PRO A 677 4.99 -13.60 21.35
C PRO A 677 5.83 -14.36 20.31
N VAL A 678 6.20 -13.68 19.22
CA VAL A 678 7.21 -14.22 18.30
C VAL A 678 8.55 -14.33 19.03
N GLU A 679 9.23 -15.48 18.88
CA GLU A 679 10.56 -15.69 19.41
C GLU A 679 11.60 -15.02 18.50
N ASP A 680 12.60 -14.35 19.10
CA ASP A 680 13.78 -13.92 18.36
C ASP A 680 14.54 -15.14 17.80
N ARG A 681 14.97 -15.04 16.55
CA ARG A 681 15.63 -16.14 15.81
C ARG A 681 16.78 -15.63 14.98
N ASP A 682 17.82 -16.46 14.87
CA ASP A 682 18.93 -16.20 13.96
C ASP A 682 18.42 -16.08 12.53
N ARG A 683 18.70 -14.93 11.88
CA ARG A 683 18.12 -14.57 10.58
C ARG A 683 19.02 -13.58 9.85
N ILE A 684 19.28 -13.85 8.58
CA ILE A 684 19.90 -12.88 7.65
C ILE A 684 18.86 -12.45 6.61
N ALA A 685 18.84 -11.15 6.29
CA ALA A 685 18.12 -10.58 5.16
C ALA A 685 19.09 -9.79 4.28
N ALA A 686 19.46 -10.37 3.15
CA ALA A 686 20.38 -9.82 2.16
C ALA A 686 19.61 -9.02 1.09
N PHE A 687 19.19 -7.80 1.44
CA PHE A 687 18.42 -6.86 0.61
C PHE A 687 19.26 -6.25 -0.53
N ASN A 688 19.71 -7.11 -1.44
CA ASN A 688 20.63 -6.80 -2.54
C ASN A 688 20.05 -5.81 -3.55
N ASN A 689 18.71 -5.71 -3.70
CA ASN A 689 18.09 -4.76 -4.61
C ASN A 689 17.95 -3.33 -4.04
N MET A 690 18.05 -3.14 -2.71
CA MET A 690 18.17 -1.81 -2.07
C MET A 690 19.52 -1.54 -1.38
N ASP A 691 20.52 -2.38 -1.60
CA ASP A 691 21.87 -2.28 -1.03
C ASP A 691 21.88 -2.15 0.51
N LYS A 692 21.07 -2.98 1.19
CA LYS A 692 21.06 -3.10 2.65
C LYS A 692 21.30 -4.54 3.06
N PHE A 693 21.82 -4.73 4.26
CA PHE A 693 22.02 -6.06 4.84
C PHE A 693 21.61 -6.05 6.32
N VAL A 694 20.89 -7.09 6.76
CA VAL A 694 20.49 -7.25 8.16
C VAL A 694 20.86 -8.65 8.65
N TYR A 695 21.37 -8.73 9.88
CA TYR A 695 21.58 -9.96 10.64
C TYR A 695 20.97 -9.84 12.05
N HIS A 696 20.11 -10.77 12.44
CA HIS A 696 19.66 -10.99 13.81
C HIS A 696 20.45 -12.16 14.39
N ASN A 697 21.09 -11.96 15.54
CA ASN A 697 21.73 -13.02 16.32
C ASN A 697 20.96 -13.18 17.64
N ALA A 698 20.05 -14.14 17.67
CA ALA A 698 19.21 -14.40 18.84
C ALA A 698 20.00 -15.04 19.99
N GLN A 699 21.06 -15.79 19.66
CA GLN A 699 21.92 -16.44 20.66
C GLN A 699 22.73 -15.43 21.50
N SER A 700 23.09 -14.29 20.91
CA SER A 700 23.81 -13.20 21.57
C SER A 700 22.96 -11.92 21.76
N ASP A 701 21.65 -11.99 21.53
CA ASP A 701 20.66 -10.94 21.80
C ASP A 701 20.95 -9.56 21.14
N TYR A 702 21.43 -9.56 19.89
CA TYR A 702 21.66 -8.35 19.10
C TYR A 702 21.16 -8.47 17.65
N ALA A 703 20.92 -7.32 17.01
CA ALA A 703 20.80 -7.23 15.57
C ALA A 703 21.82 -6.24 14.99
N PHE A 704 22.27 -6.50 13.77
CA PHE A 704 23.31 -5.76 13.06
C PHE A 704 22.81 -5.40 11.66
N GLY A 705 23.07 -4.16 11.25
CA GLY A 705 22.69 -3.65 9.93
C GLY A 705 23.88 -3.03 9.20
N ILE A 706 23.96 -3.21 7.88
CA ILE A 706 24.90 -2.51 7.00
C ILE A 706 24.11 -1.72 5.97
N SER A 707 24.39 -0.42 5.91
CA SER A 707 23.88 0.51 4.92
C SER A 707 24.92 0.75 3.84
N MET A 708 24.63 0.30 2.62
CA MET A 708 25.47 0.46 1.43
C MET A 708 24.67 1.21 0.33
N TYR A 709 25.35 1.63 -0.72
CA TYR A 709 24.74 2.04 -1.99
C TYR A 709 25.59 1.54 -3.16
N SER A 710 25.05 1.56 -4.37
CA SER A 710 25.72 1.06 -5.58
C SER A 710 25.40 1.93 -6.79
N SER A 711 25.75 1.51 -8.00
CA SER A 711 25.22 2.12 -9.23
C SER A 711 23.70 1.98 -9.38
N ARG A 712 23.06 1.12 -8.58
CA ARG A 712 21.60 0.92 -8.53
C ARG A 712 20.89 1.93 -7.64
N THR A 713 21.47 2.31 -6.49
CA THR A 713 20.81 3.06 -5.42
C THR A 713 21.54 4.35 -5.03
N GLN A 714 20.81 5.34 -4.50
CA GLN A 714 21.38 6.60 -4.04
C GLN A 714 22.00 6.47 -2.64
N ASN A 715 23.10 7.17 -2.38
CA ASN A 715 23.81 7.14 -1.08
C ASN A 715 22.96 7.67 0.10
N TYR A 716 22.30 8.80 -0.10
CA TYR A 716 21.33 9.36 0.84
C TYR A 716 20.39 10.31 0.08
N GLU A 717 19.25 10.66 0.67
CA GLU A 717 18.33 11.67 0.13
C GLU A 717 18.33 12.91 1.02
N ASP A 718 18.46 14.11 0.43
CA ASP A 718 18.04 15.39 1.01
C ASP A 718 16.95 16.03 0.14
N MET A 719 15.71 16.04 0.63
CA MET A 719 14.60 16.66 -0.10
C MET A 719 13.70 17.44 0.84
N ASN A 720 13.10 18.52 0.33
CA ASN A 720 12.27 19.47 1.09
C ASN A 720 13.00 20.13 2.28
N ASN A 721 14.33 20.14 2.24
CA ASN A 721 15.24 20.54 3.32
C ASN A 721 15.25 19.57 4.54
N GLU A 722 14.89 18.30 4.33
CA GLU A 722 14.98 17.23 5.33
C GLU A 722 16.17 16.31 5.02
N ASN A 723 16.99 16.01 6.04
CA ASN A 723 18.21 15.19 5.99
C ASN A 723 19.44 15.85 5.34
N ARG A 724 19.57 17.16 5.57
CA ARG A 724 20.64 18.05 5.09
C ARG A 724 22.08 17.55 5.33
N ARG A 725 22.29 16.64 6.28
CA ARG A 725 23.60 16.08 6.68
C ARG A 725 23.68 14.55 6.62
N GLY A 726 22.76 13.89 5.90
CA GLY A 726 22.78 12.44 5.66
C GLY A 726 23.93 11.96 4.76
N TRP A 727 24.85 12.85 4.37
CA TRP A 727 25.96 12.74 3.41
C TRP A 727 26.69 11.40 3.24
N TYR A 728 26.73 10.57 4.29
CA TYR A 728 27.54 9.37 4.42
C TYR A 728 26.74 8.19 5.03
N THR A 729 25.40 8.28 5.15
CA THR A 729 24.57 7.25 5.84
C THR A 729 24.49 5.90 5.12
N SER A 730 25.13 5.75 3.96
CA SER A 730 25.27 4.50 3.23
C SER A 730 26.70 4.22 2.74
N ASP A 731 27.72 4.94 3.23
CA ASP A 731 29.12 4.78 2.81
C ASP A 731 29.77 3.56 3.49
N GLY A 732 29.05 2.45 3.53
CA GLY A 732 29.32 1.29 4.38
C GLY A 732 29.06 1.57 5.87
N MET A 733 28.03 2.39 6.17
CA MET A 733 27.65 2.69 7.55
C MET A 733 27.06 1.44 8.22
N VAL A 734 27.44 1.18 9.47
CA VAL A 734 26.91 0.04 10.24
C VAL A 734 26.07 0.47 11.45
N TYR A 735 25.13 -0.39 11.83
CA TYR A 735 24.20 -0.21 12.93
C TYR A 735 24.27 -1.44 13.85
N LEU A 736 24.28 -1.21 15.16
CA LEU A 736 24.26 -2.27 16.18
C LEU A 736 23.13 -1.98 17.17
N TYR A 737 22.13 -2.86 17.17
CA TYR A 737 20.97 -2.85 18.04
C TYR A 737 21.18 -3.89 19.14
N ASN A 738 21.34 -3.47 20.39
CA ASN A 738 21.59 -4.34 21.53
C ASN A 738 20.68 -3.97 22.72
N GLY A 739 21.17 -4.04 23.97
CA GLY A 739 20.41 -3.66 25.16
C GLY A 739 20.19 -2.16 25.33
N ASP A 740 20.89 -1.30 24.58
CA ASP A 740 20.65 0.16 24.55
C ASP A 740 19.57 0.48 23.52
N LEU A 741 18.30 0.19 23.84
CA LEU A 741 17.17 0.49 22.94
C LEU A 741 17.05 2.01 22.64
N GLY A 742 17.53 2.86 23.56
CA GLY A 742 17.52 4.30 23.35
C GLY A 742 18.50 4.80 22.28
N HIS A 743 19.31 3.93 21.65
CA HIS A 743 20.54 4.32 20.95
C HIS A 743 20.35 5.32 19.80
N TYR A 744 19.63 4.93 18.74
CA TYR A 744 19.38 5.77 17.56
C TYR A 744 18.20 6.74 17.75
N SER A 745 17.51 6.62 18.90
CA SER A 745 16.55 7.59 19.42
C SER A 745 17.23 8.63 20.35
N GLN A 746 16.45 9.38 21.14
CA GLN A 746 16.90 10.47 22.04
C GLN A 746 17.92 11.42 21.37
N ASP A 747 17.51 12.07 20.29
CA ASP A 747 18.29 13.13 19.62
C ASP A 747 19.63 12.69 19.01
N TYR A 748 19.84 11.38 18.80
CA TYR A 748 21.03 10.82 18.13
C TYR A 748 21.36 11.57 16.84
N TRP A 749 20.40 11.66 15.91
CA TRP A 749 20.62 12.27 14.59
C TRP A 749 20.95 13.77 14.64
N ALA A 750 20.44 14.48 15.65
CA ALA A 750 20.71 15.90 15.87
C ALA A 750 22.04 16.17 16.60
N THR A 751 22.74 15.14 17.10
CA THR A 751 23.93 15.26 17.95
C THR A 751 25.13 14.39 17.55
N VAL A 752 24.93 13.38 16.71
CA VAL A 752 25.99 12.55 16.12
C VAL A 752 26.87 13.41 15.19
N ASN A 753 28.17 13.14 15.17
CA ASN A 753 29.07 13.76 14.20
C ASN A 753 28.86 13.09 12.82
N PRO A 754 28.31 13.78 11.79
CA PRO A 754 28.02 13.17 10.49
C PRO A 754 29.30 12.77 9.73
N TYR A 755 30.45 13.37 10.05
CA TYR A 755 31.76 12.98 9.47
C TYR A 755 32.36 11.73 10.11
N ARG A 756 31.69 11.13 11.11
CA ARG A 756 32.14 9.92 11.81
C ARG A 756 30.99 8.94 12.05
N LEU A 757 30.25 8.56 11.01
CA LEU A 757 29.23 7.52 11.12
C LEU A 757 29.91 6.13 11.21
N PRO A 758 29.50 5.21 12.12
CA PRO A 758 30.20 3.94 12.33
C PRO A 758 30.37 3.11 11.05
N GLY A 759 31.54 2.48 10.86
CA GLY A 759 31.87 1.66 9.68
C GLY A 759 32.29 2.43 8.43
N THR A 760 31.94 3.72 8.30
CA THR A 760 32.22 4.52 7.09
C THR A 760 33.72 4.83 6.91
N THR A 761 34.12 5.10 5.66
CA THR A 761 35.47 5.58 5.31
C THR A 761 35.33 6.87 4.50
N VAL A 762 35.69 8.01 5.07
CA VAL A 762 35.36 9.34 4.52
C VAL A 762 36.55 10.30 4.56
N THR A 763 36.56 11.32 3.70
CA THR A 763 37.52 12.43 3.80
C THR A 763 37.04 13.47 4.80
N ASN A 764 37.97 14.18 5.44
CA ASN A 764 37.68 15.29 6.34
C ASN A 764 37.36 16.61 5.57
N ASP A 765 36.92 16.51 4.31
CA ASP A 765 36.55 17.67 3.50
C ASP A 765 35.20 18.24 3.99
N MET A 766 35.13 19.56 4.22
CA MET A 766 33.88 20.20 4.66
C MET A 766 32.78 20.06 3.59
N ARG A 767 31.62 19.55 4.01
CA ARG A 767 30.43 19.41 3.18
C ARG A 767 29.48 20.58 3.36
N GLU A 768 28.79 20.94 2.29
CA GLU A 768 27.65 21.86 2.33
C GLU A 768 26.38 21.07 2.64
N ASP A 769 25.44 21.68 3.38
CA ASP A 769 24.14 21.09 3.69
C ASP A 769 23.40 20.73 2.38
N GLY A 770 22.98 19.47 2.23
CA GLY A 770 22.36 18.90 1.02
C GLY A 770 23.31 18.61 -0.16
N SER A 771 24.63 18.67 0.03
CA SER A 771 25.59 18.36 -1.06
C SER A 771 25.78 16.85 -1.29
N GLY A 772 26.11 16.46 -2.52
CA GLY A 772 26.71 15.14 -2.81
C GLY A 772 25.78 13.93 -2.75
N GLU A 773 24.52 14.09 -3.13
CA GLU A 773 23.63 12.98 -3.50
C GLU A 773 24.15 12.32 -4.80
N VAL A 774 24.50 11.03 -4.75
CA VAL A 774 25.06 10.26 -5.88
C VAL A 774 24.72 8.78 -5.83
N THR A 775 24.89 8.08 -6.95
CA THR A 775 25.05 6.61 -7.03
C THR A 775 26.54 6.26 -7.18
N LEU A 776 26.95 5.01 -6.92
CA LEU A 776 28.33 4.58 -7.20
C LEU A 776 28.57 4.38 -8.69
N LYS A 777 29.85 4.37 -9.08
CA LYS A 777 30.28 3.83 -10.38
C LYS A 777 30.22 2.31 -10.40
N SER A 778 30.59 1.68 -9.29
CA SER A 778 30.63 0.22 -9.17
C SER A 778 29.23 -0.37 -8.93
N SER A 779 29.01 -1.54 -9.51
CA SER A 779 27.86 -2.39 -9.20
C SER A 779 28.23 -3.56 -8.27
N PHE A 780 29.52 -3.70 -7.95
CA PHE A 780 30.06 -4.73 -7.07
C PHE A 780 29.81 -4.39 -5.59
N VAL A 781 28.54 -4.43 -5.21
CA VAL A 781 28.03 -4.17 -3.86
C VAL A 781 26.92 -5.17 -3.56
N GLY A 782 26.94 -5.80 -2.40
CA GLY A 782 25.90 -6.77 -2.03
C GLY A 782 26.38 -7.82 -1.04
N ALA A 783 25.59 -8.89 -0.87
CA ALA A 783 25.81 -9.94 0.10
C ALA A 783 25.47 -11.34 -0.45
N THR A 784 26.23 -12.35 -0.02
CA THR A 784 25.89 -13.77 -0.15
C THR A 784 25.73 -14.41 1.22
N GLN A 785 24.75 -15.30 1.39
CA GLN A 785 24.47 -16.00 2.65
C GLN A 785 24.49 -17.53 2.47
N LEU A 786 25.06 -18.25 3.44
CA LEU A 786 25.14 -19.72 3.46
C LEU A 786 24.02 -20.33 4.32
N ASP A 787 23.64 -19.65 5.39
CA ASP A 787 22.52 -19.96 6.27
C ASP A 787 22.04 -18.68 6.96
N SER A 788 21.46 -18.77 8.17
CA SER A 788 20.98 -17.62 8.94
C SER A 788 22.01 -16.99 9.88
N ARG A 789 23.26 -17.46 9.91
CA ARG A 789 24.38 -16.94 10.74
C ARG A 789 25.68 -16.71 9.98
N LEU A 790 25.80 -17.24 8.76
CA LEU A 790 27.02 -17.19 7.93
C LEU A 790 26.79 -16.43 6.61
N ALA A 791 27.47 -15.29 6.44
CA ALA A 791 27.40 -14.48 5.22
C ALA A 791 28.66 -13.65 4.94
N THR A 792 28.83 -13.27 3.68
CA THR A 792 29.89 -12.37 3.20
C THR A 792 29.29 -11.22 2.41
N VAL A 793 29.67 -10.00 2.75
CA VAL A 793 29.15 -8.73 2.22
C VAL A 793 30.32 -7.90 1.70
N ALA A 794 30.16 -7.19 0.58
CA ALA A 794 31.18 -6.26 0.09
C ALA A 794 30.61 -5.01 -0.56
N MET A 795 31.45 -3.98 -0.65
CA MET A 795 31.19 -2.71 -1.30
C MET A 795 32.49 -2.16 -1.91
N ASP A 796 32.55 -2.16 -3.25
CA ASP A 796 33.61 -1.53 -4.04
C ASP A 796 33.31 -0.01 -4.16
N PHE A 797 33.85 0.78 -3.23
CA PHE A 797 33.38 2.13 -2.92
C PHE A 797 34.26 3.25 -3.50
N ASN A 798 33.62 4.25 -4.11
CA ASN A 798 34.17 5.57 -4.43
C ASN A 798 33.31 6.64 -3.74
N ASN A 799 33.93 7.63 -3.10
CA ASN A 799 33.19 8.65 -2.35
C ASN A 799 32.46 9.66 -3.28
N TRP A 800 31.60 10.49 -2.68
CA TRP A 800 30.71 11.46 -3.34
C TRP A 800 31.33 12.41 -4.38
N ASN A 801 32.66 12.61 -4.36
CA ASN A 801 33.39 13.51 -5.26
C ASN A 801 34.63 12.86 -5.91
N ASP A 802 34.73 11.53 -5.89
CA ASP A 802 35.86 10.74 -6.40
C ASP A 802 37.24 11.06 -5.78
N SER A 803 37.29 11.76 -4.63
CA SER A 803 38.54 12.08 -3.95
C SER A 803 39.10 10.92 -3.12
N LEU A 804 38.29 9.89 -2.83
CA LEU A 804 38.65 8.71 -2.03
C LEU A 804 38.00 7.45 -2.62
N GLN A 805 38.74 6.33 -2.54
CA GLN A 805 38.26 4.98 -2.83
C GLN A 805 38.61 4.00 -1.71
N ALA A 806 37.81 2.93 -1.54
CA ALA A 806 38.10 1.82 -0.65
C ALA A 806 37.34 0.55 -1.08
N ARG A 807 37.92 -0.62 -0.85
CA ARG A 807 37.25 -1.92 -0.99
C ARG A 807 36.90 -2.47 0.39
N LYS A 808 35.62 -2.36 0.73
CA LYS A 808 35.08 -2.63 2.06
C LYS A 808 34.42 -4.01 2.05
N ALA A 809 34.75 -4.86 3.01
CA ALA A 809 34.19 -6.20 3.15
C ALA A 809 33.79 -6.47 4.59
N TRP A 810 32.66 -7.16 4.77
CA TRP A 810 32.16 -7.61 6.07
C TRP A 810 31.84 -9.10 6.03
N PHE A 811 32.22 -9.82 7.08
CA PHE A 811 31.98 -11.26 7.18
C PHE A 811 31.24 -11.54 8.48
N ILE A 812 30.06 -12.14 8.34
CA ILE A 812 29.17 -12.52 9.44
C ILE A 812 29.45 -13.98 9.75
N ILE A 813 30.00 -14.25 10.94
CA ILE A 813 30.45 -15.57 11.35
C ILE A 813 29.92 -15.84 12.77
N GLY A 814 28.61 -16.11 12.86
CA GLY A 814 27.93 -16.32 14.15
C GLY A 814 28.03 -15.08 15.05
N ASP A 815 28.68 -15.22 16.21
CA ASP A 815 28.89 -14.13 17.17
C ASP A 815 29.98 -13.12 16.76
N LYS A 816 30.64 -13.30 15.61
CA LYS A 816 31.77 -12.49 15.15
C LYS A 816 31.38 -11.70 13.89
N LEU A 817 31.55 -10.39 13.96
CA LEU A 817 31.33 -9.46 12.85
C LEU A 817 32.68 -8.94 12.38
N VAL A 818 33.22 -9.48 11.29
CA VAL A 818 34.59 -9.15 10.82
C VAL A 818 34.52 -8.06 9.75
N PHE A 819 35.40 -7.06 9.84
CA PHE A 819 35.45 -5.86 8.99
C PHE A 819 36.84 -5.74 8.36
N LEU A 820 36.93 -5.80 7.03
CA LEU A 820 38.16 -5.54 6.28
C LEU A 820 38.00 -4.34 5.35
N GLY A 821 39.09 -3.59 5.18
CA GLY A 821 39.26 -2.58 4.15
C GLY A 821 40.56 -2.80 3.40
N THR A 822 40.53 -2.80 2.07
CA THR A 822 41.71 -2.87 1.20
C THR A 822 41.70 -1.73 0.19
N ASP A 823 42.85 -1.44 -0.41
CA ASP A 823 43.00 -0.42 -1.46
C ASP A 823 42.44 0.96 -1.07
N VAL A 824 42.56 1.35 0.21
CA VAL A 824 42.08 2.65 0.69
C VAL A 824 43.08 3.73 0.30
N GLN A 825 42.68 4.61 -0.62
CA GLN A 825 43.50 5.70 -1.17
C GLN A 825 42.71 7.00 -1.15
N HIS A 826 43.36 8.15 -0.89
CA HIS A 826 42.69 9.44 -0.96
C HIS A 826 43.58 10.60 -1.40
N SER A 827 42.96 11.55 -2.10
CA SER A 827 43.60 12.78 -2.61
C SER A 827 43.39 14.01 -1.71
N SER A 828 42.43 13.97 -0.78
CA SER A 828 42.14 15.12 0.11
C SER A 828 43.34 15.56 0.96
N ASP A 829 43.58 16.88 0.99
CA ASP A 829 44.53 17.54 1.88
C ASP A 829 44.01 17.75 3.32
N LYS A 830 42.80 17.27 3.63
CA LYS A 830 42.25 17.24 5.00
C LYS A 830 42.46 15.90 5.70
N GLY A 831 43.00 14.91 5.00
CA GLY A 831 43.07 13.53 5.48
C GLY A 831 41.75 12.79 5.28
N ALA A 832 41.76 11.50 5.62
CA ALA A 832 40.59 10.64 5.64
C ALA A 832 40.60 9.76 6.89
N VAL A 833 39.42 9.26 7.27
CA VAL A 833 39.24 8.40 8.44
C VAL A 833 38.39 7.19 8.10
N THR A 834 38.66 6.05 8.75
CA THR A 834 37.64 5.01 8.95
C THR A 834 37.13 5.12 10.38
N THR A 835 35.82 5.27 10.54
CA THR A 835 35.19 5.20 11.87
C THR A 835 34.96 3.74 12.22
N ILE A 836 35.53 3.29 13.34
CA ILE A 836 35.32 1.94 13.87
C ILE A 836 34.05 1.94 14.74
N GLU A 837 33.88 2.98 15.57
CA GLU A 837 32.67 3.19 16.37
C GLU A 837 32.40 4.69 16.62
N ASN A 838 31.13 5.06 16.78
CA ASN A 838 30.67 6.36 17.26
C ASN A 838 29.43 6.21 18.16
N ARG A 839 29.59 5.42 19.24
CA ARG A 839 28.51 4.98 20.13
C ARG A 839 28.04 6.14 21.01
N LYS A 840 26.79 6.58 20.82
CA LYS A 840 26.08 7.37 21.84
C LYS A 840 26.04 6.58 23.16
N LEU A 841 26.20 7.26 24.29
CA LEU A 841 26.19 6.66 25.63
C LEU A 841 24.84 6.91 26.29
N SER A 842 24.22 5.89 26.89
CA SER A 842 22.91 6.03 27.52
C SER A 842 22.94 7.07 28.67
N PRO A 843 22.00 8.03 28.75
CA PRO A 843 22.01 9.09 29.76
C PRO A 843 22.06 8.56 31.20
N GLY A 844 22.92 9.18 32.02
CA GLY A 844 23.10 8.81 33.43
C GLY A 844 23.92 7.55 33.69
N GLN A 845 24.28 6.76 32.67
CA GLN A 845 25.11 5.56 32.84
C GLN A 845 26.61 5.88 32.88
N ASN A 846 27.33 5.13 33.71
CA ASN A 846 28.79 5.17 33.78
C ASN A 846 29.38 4.02 32.96
N TYR A 847 30.18 4.35 31.96
CA TYR A 847 30.90 3.37 31.14
C TYR A 847 32.37 3.29 31.60
N THR A 848 32.91 2.09 31.55
CA THR A 848 34.33 1.78 31.66
C THR A 848 34.86 1.35 30.31
N TYR A 849 36.09 1.73 30.02
CA TYR A 849 36.76 1.48 28.74
C TYR A 849 38.08 0.77 29.00
N TYR A 850 38.40 -0.18 28.14
CA TYR A 850 39.66 -0.93 28.17
C TYR A 850 40.30 -0.91 26.79
N LEU A 851 41.60 -0.66 26.77
CA LEU A 851 42.44 -0.65 25.58
C LEU A 851 43.58 -1.65 25.81
N ASN A 852 43.74 -2.62 24.90
CA ASN A 852 44.70 -3.71 25.02
C ASN A 852 44.62 -4.45 26.37
N GLY A 853 43.40 -4.55 26.93
CA GLY A 853 43.11 -5.15 28.24
C GLY A 853 43.36 -4.26 29.47
N ALA A 854 43.93 -3.07 29.31
CA ALA A 854 44.15 -2.12 30.41
C ALA A 854 43.04 -1.05 30.48
N PRO A 855 42.55 -0.65 31.66
CA PRO A 855 41.55 0.41 31.78
C PRO A 855 42.11 1.77 31.35
N ILE A 856 41.29 2.58 30.68
CA ILE A 856 41.70 3.85 30.06
C ILE A 856 40.71 4.99 30.36
N ASP A 857 41.25 6.20 30.58
CA ASP A 857 40.46 7.44 30.60
C ASP A 857 40.35 8.02 29.19
N LEU A 858 39.12 8.23 28.73
CA LEU A 858 38.79 8.81 27.42
C LEU A 858 38.20 10.22 27.54
N SER A 859 38.43 10.93 28.66
CA SER A 859 38.08 12.35 28.84
C SER A 859 38.76 13.30 27.83
N LYS A 860 39.69 12.77 27.03
CA LYS A 860 40.45 13.41 25.95
C LYS A 860 40.70 12.38 24.85
N ASP A 861 41.15 12.83 23.68
CA ASP A 861 41.66 11.93 22.64
C ASP A 861 42.91 11.17 23.13
N VAL A 862 42.89 9.84 22.97
CA VAL A 862 44.04 8.96 23.20
C VAL A 862 44.40 8.25 21.90
N VAL A 863 45.56 8.61 21.35
CA VAL A 863 46.17 7.97 20.18
C VAL A 863 46.97 6.75 20.62
N THR A 864 46.85 5.64 19.89
CA THR A 864 47.58 4.39 20.17
C THR A 864 48.08 3.80 18.86
N ASP A 865 49.41 3.75 18.69
CA ASP A 865 50.07 3.31 17.44
C ASP A 865 49.73 1.87 17.02
N LYS A 866 49.42 1.00 18.00
CA LYS A 866 49.10 -0.41 17.82
C LYS A 866 48.02 -0.86 18.81
N THR A 867 46.77 -0.81 18.37
CA THR A 867 45.65 -1.36 19.12
C THR A 867 45.46 -2.83 18.76
N GLN A 868 45.40 -3.69 19.77
CA GLN A 868 45.10 -5.12 19.69
C GLN A 868 43.63 -5.38 20.06
N SER A 869 43.12 -4.65 21.05
CA SER A 869 41.70 -4.71 21.42
C SER A 869 41.19 -3.41 22.03
N PHE A 870 39.90 -3.16 21.87
CA PHE A 870 39.13 -2.14 22.59
C PHE A 870 37.88 -2.79 23.18
N TYR A 871 37.45 -2.39 24.37
CA TYR A 871 36.24 -2.88 25.02
C TYR A 871 35.54 -1.77 25.79
N MET A 872 34.22 -1.68 25.67
CA MET A 872 33.37 -0.80 26.48
C MET A 872 32.28 -1.58 27.20
N THR A 873 32.00 -1.21 28.44
CA THR A 873 30.89 -1.76 29.24
C THR A 873 30.43 -0.76 30.30
N ASN A 874 29.13 -0.75 30.62
CA ASN A 874 28.55 -0.09 31.79
C ASN A 874 28.16 -1.09 32.91
N GLY A 875 28.54 -2.36 32.78
CA GLY A 875 28.16 -3.45 33.67
C GLY A 875 26.98 -4.29 33.16
N ASP A 876 26.19 -3.81 32.20
CA ASP A 876 25.28 -4.68 31.44
C ASP A 876 26.03 -5.38 30.31
N ILE A 877 26.02 -6.71 30.33
CA ILE A 877 26.58 -7.54 29.26
C ILE A 877 25.89 -7.24 27.93
N LYS A 878 24.57 -6.99 27.92
CA LYS A 878 23.78 -6.70 26.71
C LYS A 878 24.05 -5.31 26.12
N GLN A 879 24.82 -4.47 26.80
CA GLN A 879 25.29 -3.17 26.29
C GLN A 879 26.81 -3.13 26.09
N SER A 880 27.50 -4.24 26.35
CA SER A 880 28.95 -4.35 26.21
C SER A 880 29.34 -4.60 24.75
N ILE A 881 30.40 -3.94 24.29
CA ILE A 881 30.88 -4.06 22.90
C ILE A 881 32.40 -4.13 22.92
N GLY A 882 32.95 -5.14 22.24
CA GLY A 882 34.39 -5.29 22.08
C GLY A 882 34.83 -5.39 20.63
N TYR A 883 36.08 -5.01 20.39
CA TYR A 883 36.74 -4.97 19.09
C TYR A 883 38.11 -5.64 19.23
N VAL A 884 38.42 -6.60 18.35
CA VAL A 884 39.75 -7.22 18.24
C VAL A 884 40.35 -6.85 16.89
N PHE A 885 41.56 -6.32 16.88
CA PHE A 885 42.24 -5.89 15.66
C PHE A 885 43.10 -7.03 15.11
N LEU A 886 42.97 -7.30 13.81
CA LEU A 886 43.63 -8.40 13.12
C LEU A 886 44.91 -7.95 12.39
N ASN A 887 45.14 -6.64 12.29
CA ASN A 887 46.39 -6.03 11.85
C ASN A 887 46.87 -4.96 12.85
N ASP A 888 48.14 -4.57 12.77
CA ASP A 888 48.71 -3.47 13.55
C ASP A 888 48.08 -2.12 13.12
N LEU A 889 46.95 -1.78 13.74
CA LEU A 889 46.20 -0.56 13.42
C LEU A 889 46.44 0.52 14.49
N SER A 890 46.80 1.73 14.03
CA SER A 890 46.81 2.91 14.89
C SER A 890 45.39 3.44 15.06
N THR A 891 44.95 3.68 16.30
CA THR A 891 43.60 4.18 16.58
C THR A 891 43.58 5.34 17.55
N HIS A 892 42.65 6.25 17.35
CA HIS A 892 42.25 7.28 18.29
C HIS A 892 40.98 6.86 19.02
N ALA A 893 40.88 7.14 20.31
CA ALA A 893 39.69 6.93 21.12
C ALA A 893 39.39 8.15 22.01
N GLN A 894 38.15 8.64 22.02
CA GLN A 894 37.71 9.74 22.89
C GLN A 894 36.25 9.60 23.30
N VAL A 895 35.87 10.21 24.43
CA VAL A 895 34.48 10.42 24.86
C VAL A 895 34.22 11.91 24.98
N GLU A 896 33.30 12.43 24.16
CA GLU A 896 32.96 13.85 24.12
C GLU A 896 31.46 14.08 24.28
N GLU A 897 31.09 15.26 24.80
CA GLU A 897 29.73 15.76 24.78
C GLU A 897 29.53 16.60 23.51
N ARG A 898 28.49 16.29 22.73
CA ARG A 898 28.14 16.97 21.49
C ARG A 898 26.81 17.67 21.63
N SER A 899 26.71 18.85 21.03
CA SER A 899 25.45 19.59 20.89
C SER A 899 25.17 19.89 19.43
N GLY A 900 23.89 19.87 19.08
CA GLY A 900 23.37 20.26 17.77
C GLY A 900 21.87 20.52 17.87
N LYS A 901 21.20 20.62 16.73
CA LYS A 901 19.76 20.91 16.66
C LYS A 901 19.12 20.10 15.54
N TRP A 902 17.84 19.76 15.72
CA TRP A 902 17.07 19.17 14.63
C TRP A 902 16.94 20.13 13.43
N SER A 903 16.89 21.45 13.65
CA SER A 903 16.93 22.47 12.59
C SER A 903 18.14 22.35 11.65
N ASP A 904 19.26 21.81 12.16
CA ASP A 904 20.53 21.77 11.43
C ASP A 904 20.60 20.60 10.45
N ILE A 905 19.70 19.62 10.60
CA ILE A 905 19.53 18.46 9.71
C ILE A 905 18.18 18.46 8.98
N ASN A 906 17.19 19.21 9.48
CA ASN A 906 15.87 19.37 8.87
C ASN A 906 15.33 20.77 9.19
N HIS A 907 15.31 21.65 8.20
CA HIS A 907 15.04 23.09 8.40
C HIS A 907 13.64 23.39 8.97
N GLY A 908 12.70 22.44 8.90
CA GLY A 908 11.35 22.57 9.49
C GLY A 908 11.26 22.21 10.97
N GLN A 909 12.33 21.70 11.59
CA GLN A 909 12.33 21.20 12.97
C GLN A 909 12.80 22.24 14.00
N SER A 910 12.74 21.87 15.28
CA SER A 910 13.16 22.72 16.40
C SER A 910 14.62 23.16 16.31
N SER A 911 14.86 24.46 16.55
CA SER A 911 16.18 25.09 16.64
C SER A 911 16.69 25.23 18.08
N ALA A 912 15.99 24.62 19.05
CA ALA A 912 16.49 24.45 20.41
C ALA A 912 17.69 23.48 20.40
N PRO A 913 18.78 23.78 21.15
CA PRO A 913 19.92 22.88 21.24
C PRO A 913 19.57 21.62 22.04
N VAL A 914 20.01 20.49 21.52
CA VAL A 914 19.99 19.16 22.17
C VAL A 914 21.42 18.67 22.37
N GLN A 915 21.62 17.73 23.30
CA GLN A 915 22.95 17.30 23.74
C GLN A 915 22.99 15.80 24.04
N ASN A 916 24.10 15.15 23.68
CA ASN A 916 24.39 13.75 23.99
C ASN A 916 25.90 13.53 24.15
N ARG A 917 26.28 12.49 24.91
CA ARG A 917 27.67 12.03 25.01
C ARG A 917 27.92 10.87 24.05
N PHE A 918 29.06 10.87 23.38
CA PHE A 918 29.48 9.85 22.44
C PHE A 918 30.87 9.35 22.76
N LEU A 919 31.07 8.03 22.77
CA LEU A 919 32.36 7.43 22.47
C LEU A 919 32.63 7.57 20.96
N SER A 920 33.89 7.76 20.57
CA SER A 920 34.34 7.55 19.20
C SER A 920 35.67 6.82 19.16
N LEU A 921 35.78 5.86 18.25
CA LEU A 921 36.97 5.06 17.97
C LEU A 921 37.21 5.11 16.45
N TRP A 922 38.35 5.61 16.00
CA TRP A 922 38.64 5.78 14.57
C TRP A 922 40.11 5.54 14.22
N HIS A 923 40.36 5.30 12.93
CA HIS A 923 41.68 5.18 12.32
C HIS A 923 41.85 6.29 11.27
N GLU A 924 42.98 7.01 11.31
CA GLU A 924 43.34 7.97 10.25
C GLU A 924 44.06 7.26 9.10
N GLN A 925 43.55 7.45 7.88
CA GLN A 925 44.02 6.76 6.67
C GLN A 925 45.26 7.44 6.07
N SER A 926 46.07 6.66 5.36
CA SER A 926 47.22 7.17 4.61
C SER A 926 46.79 7.64 3.21
N LYS A 927 47.52 8.59 2.62
CA LYS A 927 47.24 9.08 1.26
C LYS A 927 47.47 8.02 0.17
N GLU A 928 48.57 7.26 0.28
CA GLU A 928 49.07 6.38 -0.79
C GLU A 928 48.26 5.06 -0.88
N SER A 929 48.21 4.31 0.22
CA SER A 929 47.40 3.09 0.35
C SER A 929 47.36 2.65 1.82
N SER A 930 46.19 2.26 2.31
CA SER A 930 46.00 1.80 3.69
C SER A 930 44.95 0.69 3.81
N HIS A 931 45.05 -0.08 4.88
CA HIS A 931 44.31 -1.34 5.08
C HIS A 931 43.91 -1.46 6.56
N TYR A 932 42.65 -1.81 6.84
CA TYR A 932 42.16 -2.04 8.21
C TYR A 932 41.54 -3.43 8.33
N ALA A 933 41.74 -4.12 9.46
CA ALA A 933 41.10 -5.40 9.75
C ALA A 933 40.75 -5.51 11.25
N TYR A 934 39.47 -5.67 11.56
CA TYR A 934 39.00 -5.86 12.94
C TYR A 934 37.76 -6.75 13.03
N VAL A 935 37.48 -7.25 14.23
CA VAL A 935 36.28 -8.04 14.57
C VAL A 935 35.51 -7.30 15.66
N MET A 936 34.27 -6.90 15.40
CA MET A 936 33.33 -6.46 16.42
C MET A 936 32.62 -7.68 17.01
N ILE A 937 32.57 -7.75 18.35
CA ILE A 937 31.93 -8.81 19.12
C ILE A 937 31.01 -8.15 20.14
N PRO A 938 29.70 -8.03 19.83
CA PRO A 938 28.70 -7.50 20.75
C PRO A 938 28.35 -8.49 21.87
N ASN A 939 27.92 -7.96 23.02
CA ASN A 939 27.22 -8.69 24.07
C ASN A 939 27.99 -9.88 24.70
N LYS A 940 29.32 -9.83 24.70
CA LYS A 940 30.22 -10.80 25.35
C LYS A 940 31.11 -10.11 26.39
N SER A 941 31.67 -10.89 27.32
CA SER A 941 32.71 -10.40 28.24
C SER A 941 34.00 -10.03 27.50
N MET A 942 34.91 -9.32 28.16
CA MET A 942 36.22 -8.98 27.59
C MET A 942 37.05 -10.25 27.32
N GLU A 943 36.89 -11.27 28.14
CA GLU A 943 37.53 -12.58 28.06
C GLU A 943 37.02 -13.37 26.85
N GLU A 944 35.70 -13.57 26.75
CA GLU A 944 35.05 -14.23 25.60
C GLU A 944 35.36 -13.51 24.28
N MET A 945 35.31 -12.17 24.28
CA MET A 945 35.65 -11.36 23.12
C MET A 945 37.08 -11.62 22.64
N GLN A 946 38.04 -11.70 23.56
CA GLN A 946 39.42 -12.03 23.20
C GLN A 946 39.55 -13.47 22.69
N GLU A 947 38.81 -14.44 23.23
CA GLU A 947 38.87 -15.84 22.75
C GLU A 947 38.23 -16.00 21.36
N LEU A 948 37.08 -15.37 21.12
CA LEU A 948 36.40 -15.33 19.83
C LEU A 948 37.23 -14.59 18.77
N GLY A 949 37.83 -13.44 19.12
CA GLY A 949 38.71 -12.71 18.20
C GLY A 949 39.97 -13.51 17.81
N LYS A 950 40.56 -14.26 18.74
CA LYS A 950 41.71 -15.16 18.49
C LYS A 950 41.37 -16.34 17.57
N ALA A 951 40.09 -16.59 17.25
CA ALA A 951 39.67 -17.61 16.29
C ALA A 951 39.72 -17.14 14.83
N VAL A 952 39.63 -15.83 14.61
CA VAL A 952 39.61 -15.20 13.28
C VAL A 952 41.04 -14.88 12.82
N SER A 953 41.31 -15.07 11.54
CA SER A 953 42.58 -14.76 10.89
C SER A 953 42.37 -14.15 9.52
N VAL A 954 43.17 -13.14 9.16
CA VAL A 954 43.26 -12.64 7.78
C VAL A 954 44.23 -13.53 7.02
N GLN A 955 43.78 -14.14 5.93
CA GLN A 955 44.60 -14.98 5.05
C GLN A 955 45.06 -14.19 3.83
N HIS A 956 44.20 -13.31 3.31
CA HIS A 956 44.51 -12.36 2.23
C HIS A 956 43.84 -11.02 2.48
N GLN A 957 44.54 -9.94 2.13
CA GLN A 957 44.00 -8.57 2.14
C GLN A 957 44.64 -7.76 1.00
N ASP A 958 44.70 -8.39 -0.16
CA ASP A 958 45.23 -7.82 -1.40
C ASP A 958 44.22 -6.85 -2.02
N LYS A 959 44.60 -6.13 -3.08
CA LYS A 959 43.68 -5.20 -3.81
C LYS A 959 42.44 -5.90 -4.35
N ASP A 960 42.61 -7.09 -4.93
CA ASP A 960 41.58 -7.83 -5.68
C ASP A 960 41.08 -9.09 -4.97
N LEU A 961 41.61 -9.40 -3.78
CA LEU A 961 41.30 -10.59 -2.98
C LEU A 961 41.33 -10.28 -1.48
N GLN A 962 40.21 -10.47 -0.80
CA GLN A 962 40.11 -10.41 0.67
C GLN A 962 39.62 -11.77 1.18
N VAL A 963 40.35 -12.37 2.11
CA VAL A 963 40.01 -13.68 2.70
C VAL A 963 40.25 -13.65 4.21
N VAL A 964 39.20 -14.01 4.96
CA VAL A 964 39.29 -14.33 6.39
C VAL A 964 38.98 -15.80 6.62
N TYR A 965 39.56 -16.37 7.67
CA TYR A 965 39.23 -17.71 8.16
C TYR A 965 38.98 -17.70 9.66
N ASP A 966 37.83 -18.24 10.08
CA ASP A 966 37.52 -18.55 11.48
C ASP A 966 37.67 -20.04 11.75
N ARG A 967 38.56 -20.39 12.67
CA ARG A 967 38.90 -21.79 13.00
C ARG A 967 37.87 -22.50 13.90
N ASN A 968 36.93 -21.77 14.52
CA ASN A 968 35.95 -22.34 15.43
C ASN A 968 34.73 -22.82 14.66
N GLU A 969 34.20 -21.99 13.73
CA GLU A 969 33.12 -22.40 12.81
C GLU A 969 33.65 -23.19 11.59
N LYS A 970 34.98 -23.17 11.37
CA LYS A 970 35.67 -23.60 10.15
C LYS A 970 35.15 -22.92 8.88
N VAL A 971 35.02 -21.59 8.94
CA VAL A 971 34.42 -20.77 7.87
C VAL A 971 35.44 -19.83 7.25
N TRP A 972 35.51 -19.83 5.91
CA TRP A 972 36.16 -18.77 5.14
C TRP A 972 35.12 -17.78 4.61
N GLY A 973 35.36 -16.50 4.88
CA GLY A 973 34.70 -15.39 4.20
C GLY A 973 35.63 -14.84 3.11
N ILE A 974 35.16 -14.76 1.86
CA ILE A 974 36.01 -14.48 0.69
C ILE A 974 35.33 -13.47 -0.23
N VAL A 975 36.07 -12.43 -0.62
CA VAL A 975 35.69 -11.47 -1.66
C VAL A 975 36.74 -11.50 -2.77
N LYS A 976 36.31 -11.76 -4.00
CA LYS A 976 37.14 -11.74 -5.21
C LYS A 976 36.62 -10.68 -6.17
N TYR A 977 37.41 -9.63 -6.43
CA TYR A 977 37.00 -8.54 -7.31
C TYR A 977 37.26 -8.83 -8.80
N VAL A 978 38.02 -9.90 -9.13
CA VAL A 978 38.35 -10.30 -10.51
C VAL A 978 38.24 -11.80 -10.72
N ASP A 979 37.97 -12.21 -11.98
CA ASP A 979 38.11 -13.60 -12.44
C ASP A 979 39.60 -14.00 -12.42
N GLY A 980 39.87 -15.22 -11.96
CA GLY A 980 41.22 -15.74 -11.76
C GLY A 980 41.27 -16.89 -10.77
N ASP A 981 42.26 -17.77 -10.89
CA ASP A 981 42.42 -18.95 -10.04
C ASP A 981 42.84 -18.59 -8.60
N TYR A 982 41.97 -18.87 -7.62
CA TYR A 982 42.32 -18.91 -6.20
C TYR A 982 42.13 -20.32 -5.66
N SER A 983 43.22 -21.00 -5.28
CA SER A 983 43.14 -22.27 -4.56
C SER A 983 42.94 -22.00 -3.07
N LEU A 984 41.81 -22.43 -2.52
CA LEU A 984 41.52 -22.34 -1.08
C LEU A 984 42.35 -23.35 -0.29
N ASN A 985 42.54 -24.54 -0.87
CA ASN A 985 43.31 -25.67 -0.35
C ASN A 985 43.56 -26.69 -1.49
N ASP A 986 44.03 -27.89 -1.15
CA ASP A 986 44.31 -28.98 -2.11
C ASP A 986 43.06 -29.53 -2.84
N ASP A 987 41.84 -29.27 -2.34
CA ASP A 987 40.58 -29.82 -2.86
C ASP A 987 39.78 -28.78 -3.66
N VAL A 988 39.78 -27.52 -3.22
CA VAL A 988 38.87 -26.45 -3.62
C VAL A 988 39.61 -25.32 -4.35
N LYS A 989 39.17 -25.01 -5.57
CA LYS A 989 39.57 -23.82 -6.32
C LYS A 989 38.37 -22.95 -6.67
N LEU A 990 38.48 -21.64 -6.47
CA LEU A 990 37.49 -20.61 -6.79
C LEU A 990 38.00 -19.78 -7.97
N THR A 991 37.32 -19.80 -9.12
CA THR A 991 37.84 -19.18 -10.36
C THR A 991 37.18 -17.85 -10.74
N LYS A 992 36.03 -17.52 -10.14
CA LYS A 992 35.23 -16.33 -10.50
C LYS A 992 35.44 -15.13 -9.58
N ALA A 993 35.10 -13.94 -10.08
CA ALA A 993 34.79 -12.78 -9.26
C ALA A 993 33.46 -12.99 -8.52
N GLY A 994 33.34 -12.47 -7.30
CA GLY A 994 32.13 -12.53 -6.50
C GLY A 994 32.39 -12.64 -5.00
N LEU A 995 31.31 -12.81 -4.26
CA LEU A 995 31.29 -13.04 -2.82
C LEU A 995 31.16 -14.54 -2.58
N TYR A 996 31.90 -15.09 -1.63
CA TYR A 996 31.78 -16.48 -1.23
C TYR A 996 31.79 -16.62 0.29
N THR A 997 30.95 -17.52 0.80
CA THR A 997 31.05 -18.01 2.19
C THR A 997 31.22 -19.52 2.13
N VAL A 998 32.36 -20.03 2.61
CA VAL A 998 32.74 -21.44 2.55
C VAL A 998 32.81 -21.99 3.97
N GLN A 999 32.16 -23.13 4.22
CA GLN A 999 32.26 -23.87 5.49
C GLN A 999 32.88 -25.25 5.25
N GLU A 1000 33.82 -25.66 6.09
CA GLU A 1000 34.36 -27.02 6.12
C GLU A 1000 33.35 -27.98 6.79
N LEU A 1001 33.18 -29.17 6.20
CA LEU A 1001 32.41 -30.29 6.71
C LEU A 1001 33.33 -31.53 6.78
N ASP A 1002 33.00 -32.53 7.60
CA ASP A 1002 33.85 -33.72 7.81
C ASP A 1002 34.25 -34.46 6.52
N ASN A 1003 33.45 -34.34 5.45
CA ASN A 1003 33.68 -34.95 4.14
C ASN A 1003 33.73 -33.92 2.98
N GLY A 1004 34.11 -32.67 3.26
CA GLY A 1004 34.32 -31.64 2.23
C GLY A 1004 33.86 -30.26 2.64
N TYR A 1005 33.07 -29.57 1.79
CA TYR A 1005 32.76 -28.16 1.98
C TYR A 1005 31.35 -27.79 1.52
N ARG A 1006 30.78 -26.74 2.12
CA ARG A 1006 29.54 -26.08 1.67
C ARG A 1006 29.86 -24.65 1.26
N VAL A 1007 29.45 -24.22 0.08
CA VAL A 1007 29.87 -22.95 -0.54
C VAL A 1007 28.68 -22.15 -1.01
N SER A 1008 28.43 -21.00 -0.38
CA SER A 1008 27.52 -19.97 -0.89
C SER A 1008 28.27 -19.03 -1.83
N TYR A 1009 27.60 -18.59 -2.90
CA TYR A 1009 28.16 -17.65 -3.88
C TYR A 1009 27.11 -16.72 -4.49
N TYR A 1010 27.52 -15.47 -4.71
CA TYR A 1010 26.81 -14.47 -5.48
C TYR A 1010 27.81 -13.47 -6.09
N ASN A 1011 27.67 -13.12 -7.36
CA ASN A 1011 28.40 -12.00 -7.97
C ASN A 1011 27.46 -10.77 -8.06
N PRO A 1012 27.67 -9.72 -7.23
CA PRO A 1012 26.75 -8.59 -7.14
C PRO A 1012 26.68 -7.68 -8.37
N GLU A 1013 27.73 -7.65 -9.18
CA GLU A 1013 27.80 -6.84 -10.41
C GLU A 1013 26.97 -7.45 -11.54
N THR A 1014 27.19 -8.73 -11.81
CA THR A 1014 26.53 -9.47 -12.89
C THR A 1014 25.20 -10.13 -12.47
N LYS A 1015 24.90 -10.13 -11.17
CA LYS A 1015 23.91 -11.00 -10.51
C LYS A 1015 24.10 -12.50 -10.79
N SER A 1016 25.32 -12.94 -11.14
CA SER A 1016 25.61 -14.34 -11.48
C SER A 1016 25.65 -15.25 -10.25
N THR A 1017 25.12 -16.46 -10.43
CA THR A 1017 25.01 -17.53 -9.41
C THR A 1017 25.47 -18.89 -9.97
N GLU A 1018 26.26 -18.87 -11.06
CA GLU A 1018 26.80 -20.05 -11.74
C GLU A 1018 27.75 -20.87 -10.86
N GLN A 1019 28.14 -22.08 -11.28
CA GLN A 1019 29.09 -22.92 -10.54
C GLN A 1019 30.44 -22.19 -10.38
N PRO A 1020 30.85 -21.83 -9.15
CA PRO A 1020 31.96 -20.90 -8.94
C PRO A 1020 33.20 -21.61 -8.34
N VAL A 1021 33.06 -22.92 -8.09
CA VAL A 1021 34.01 -23.83 -7.46
C VAL A 1021 34.36 -24.97 -8.41
N TYR A 1022 35.64 -25.31 -8.48
CA TYR A 1022 36.17 -26.35 -9.33
C TYR A 1022 36.98 -27.37 -8.50
N PRO A 1023 36.75 -28.69 -8.68
CA PRO A 1023 37.44 -29.71 -7.91
C PRO A 1023 38.89 -29.88 -8.40
N MET A 1024 39.84 -29.87 -7.46
CA MET A 1024 41.26 -30.07 -7.78
C MET A 1024 41.65 -31.55 -7.93
N SER A 1025 40.86 -32.47 -7.38
CA SER A 1025 41.01 -33.92 -7.57
C SER A 1025 39.85 -34.52 -8.39
N LYS A 1026 40.15 -35.57 -9.18
CA LYS A 1026 39.14 -36.39 -9.87
C LYS A 1026 38.22 -37.19 -8.94
N THR A 1027 38.58 -37.32 -7.66
CA THR A 1027 37.74 -37.95 -6.64
C THR A 1027 36.74 -36.99 -6.01
N THR A 1028 36.96 -35.68 -6.14
CA THR A 1028 36.14 -34.63 -5.55
C THR A 1028 34.95 -34.32 -6.47
N LYS A 1029 33.74 -34.28 -5.91
CA LYS A 1029 32.50 -33.95 -6.63
C LYS A 1029 31.98 -32.59 -6.22
N VAL A 1030 31.39 -31.85 -7.17
CA VAL A 1030 30.68 -30.59 -6.90
C VAL A 1030 29.23 -30.76 -7.36
N SER A 1031 28.28 -30.32 -6.55
CA SER A 1031 26.85 -30.37 -6.83
C SER A 1031 26.13 -29.14 -6.28
N LEU A 1032 25.15 -28.63 -7.04
CA LEU A 1032 24.24 -27.59 -6.54
C LEU A 1032 23.36 -28.19 -5.44
N GLU A 1033 23.30 -27.52 -4.30
CA GLU A 1033 22.48 -27.88 -3.14
C GLU A 1033 21.21 -27.02 -3.09
N VAL A 1034 21.37 -25.70 -3.23
CA VAL A 1034 20.27 -24.73 -3.28
C VAL A 1034 20.47 -23.81 -4.48
N ALA A 1035 19.50 -23.82 -5.39
CA ALA A 1035 19.44 -22.88 -6.51
C ALA A 1035 19.07 -21.47 -6.01
N ALA A 1036 19.71 -20.46 -6.58
CA ALA A 1036 19.33 -19.07 -6.32
C ALA A 1036 17.91 -18.77 -6.82
N THR A 1037 17.23 -17.85 -6.15
CA THR A 1037 15.91 -17.32 -6.52
C THR A 1037 15.93 -15.79 -6.47
N MET A 1038 14.88 -15.12 -6.96
CA MET A 1038 14.77 -13.66 -6.80
C MET A 1038 14.61 -13.26 -5.32
N ALA A 1039 14.10 -14.15 -4.46
CA ALA A 1039 14.01 -13.97 -3.01
C ALA A 1039 15.33 -14.24 -2.26
N ALA A 1040 16.17 -15.15 -2.77
CA ALA A 1040 17.45 -15.53 -2.19
C ALA A 1040 18.49 -15.66 -3.32
N PRO A 1041 19.19 -14.58 -3.69
CA PRO A 1041 20.05 -14.53 -4.88
C PRO A 1041 21.39 -15.28 -4.75
N SER A 1042 21.66 -15.94 -3.62
CA SER A 1042 22.82 -16.82 -3.44
C SER A 1042 22.55 -18.22 -3.97
N SER A 1043 23.51 -18.81 -4.70
CA SER A 1043 23.53 -20.26 -4.92
C SER A 1043 24.40 -20.96 -3.87
N ILE A 1044 23.97 -22.14 -3.42
CA ILE A 1044 24.72 -22.96 -2.46
C ILE A 1044 25.14 -24.28 -3.12
N TRP A 1045 26.41 -24.63 -2.99
CA TRP A 1045 27.05 -25.79 -3.61
C TRP A 1045 27.70 -26.66 -2.54
N THR A 1046 27.51 -27.97 -2.65
CA THR A 1046 28.28 -28.95 -1.86
C THR A 1046 29.51 -29.40 -2.66
N VAL A 1047 30.66 -29.45 -2.02
CA VAL A 1047 31.89 -30.07 -2.53
C VAL A 1047 32.16 -31.31 -1.67
N GLN A 1048 32.04 -32.50 -2.23
CA GLN A 1048 32.34 -33.76 -1.54
C GLN A 1048 33.75 -34.22 -1.86
N VAL A 1049 34.59 -34.34 -0.85
CA VAL A 1049 35.95 -34.92 -0.96
C VAL A 1049 35.85 -36.39 -0.53
N ALA A 1050 36.38 -37.31 -1.34
CA ALA A 1050 36.42 -38.71 -0.95
C ALA A 1050 37.43 -38.91 0.20
N GLU A 1051 37.04 -39.66 1.23
CA GLU A 1051 37.92 -40.01 2.36
C GLU A 1051 39.30 -40.49 1.86
N LYS A 1052 40.36 -39.82 2.33
CA LYS A 1052 41.73 -40.33 2.20
C LYS A 1052 41.82 -41.59 3.05
N SER A 1053 41.70 -42.77 2.43
CA SER A 1053 41.63 -44.03 3.18
C SER A 1053 42.82 -44.18 4.11
N SER A 1054 42.54 -44.20 5.41
CA SER A 1054 43.56 -44.28 6.44
C SER A 1054 44.17 -45.68 6.42
N LEU A 1055 45.32 -45.82 5.76
CA LEU A 1055 46.20 -46.99 5.79
C LEU A 1055 46.89 -47.14 7.16
N ALA A 1056 46.06 -47.21 8.21
CA ALA A 1056 46.45 -47.58 9.56
C ALA A 1056 46.84 -49.06 9.57
N THR A 1057 48.13 -49.32 9.39
CA THR A 1057 48.70 -50.68 9.40
C THR A 1057 48.78 -51.20 10.84
N THR A 1058 47.63 -51.58 11.40
CA THR A 1058 47.51 -52.08 12.77
C THR A 1058 47.67 -53.60 12.79
N THR A 1059 48.88 -54.05 13.11
CA THR A 1059 49.23 -55.48 13.15
C THR A 1059 48.98 -56.08 14.53
N THR A 1060 48.11 -57.10 14.62
CA THR A 1060 47.99 -58.09 15.75
C THR A 1060 47.58 -57.54 17.14
N SER A 1061 46.92 -58.27 18.06
CA SER A 1061 46.49 -59.69 18.15
C SER A 1061 45.09 -59.83 18.79
N GLU A 1062 44.47 -61.01 18.66
CA GLU A 1062 43.30 -61.45 19.44
C GLU A 1062 43.65 -61.79 20.90
N ILE A 1063 42.71 -61.56 21.85
CA ILE A 1063 42.46 -62.43 23.02
C ILE A 1063 40.94 -62.47 23.28
N THR A 1064 40.43 -63.66 23.64
CA THR A 1064 39.02 -63.96 23.91
C THR A 1064 38.63 -63.84 25.40
N SER A 1065 37.35 -63.52 25.70
CA SER A 1065 36.61 -64.20 26.78
C SER A 1065 35.08 -63.95 26.76
N THR A 1066 34.38 -64.97 27.26
CA THR A 1066 32.95 -65.28 27.31
C THR A 1066 32.02 -64.39 28.17
N GLN A 1067 30.71 -64.59 27.99
CA GLN A 1067 29.59 -64.03 28.76
C GLN A 1067 29.65 -64.25 30.29
N ASN A 1068 28.93 -63.41 31.05
CA ASN A 1068 27.91 -63.88 32.02
C ASN A 1068 26.88 -62.78 32.39
N SER A 1069 25.84 -63.11 33.19
CA SER A 1069 24.59 -62.30 33.29
C SER A 1069 23.95 -62.17 34.69
N SER A 1070 23.17 -61.09 34.92
CA SER A 1070 22.13 -60.85 35.96
C SER A 1070 21.52 -59.45 35.70
N SER A 1071 20.21 -59.20 35.53
CA SER A 1071 19.01 -59.37 36.41
C SER A 1071 19.01 -58.37 37.61
N GLN A 1072 17.95 -57.65 38.01
CA GLN A 1072 16.48 -57.62 37.74
C GLN A 1072 16.03 -56.13 37.59
N ALA A 1073 15.05 -55.69 36.79
CA ALA A 1073 13.60 -55.99 36.69
C ALA A 1073 12.71 -55.44 37.85
N ASN A 1074 11.85 -54.44 37.54
CA ASN A 1074 10.51 -54.27 38.14
C ASN A 1074 9.65 -53.23 37.38
N SER A 1075 8.38 -53.57 37.13
CA SER A 1075 7.30 -52.68 36.63
C SER A 1075 6.00 -53.04 37.37
N PRO A 1076 5.01 -52.12 37.45
CA PRO A 1076 3.67 -52.44 36.88
C PRO A 1076 2.99 -51.19 36.22
N SER A 1077 2.40 -51.28 35.02
CA SER A 1077 0.94 -51.47 34.70
C SER A 1077 0.01 -50.33 35.17
N THR A 1078 -1.07 -49.86 34.50
CA THR A 1078 -2.08 -50.38 33.53
C THR A 1078 -2.81 -49.18 32.85
N SER A 1079 -3.61 -49.22 31.76
CA SER A 1079 -3.88 -50.20 30.67
C SER A 1079 -4.88 -49.59 29.63
N ASP A 1080 -4.84 -50.07 28.37
CA ASP A 1080 -5.92 -50.06 27.34
C ASP A 1080 -6.42 -48.69 26.76
N ALA A 1081 -7.03 -48.60 25.55
CA ALA A 1081 -7.56 -49.64 24.65
C ALA A 1081 -7.44 -49.36 23.12
N ASN A 1082 -7.59 -50.44 22.34
CA ASN A 1082 -7.87 -50.64 20.89
C ASN A 1082 -8.60 -49.51 20.10
N THR A 1083 -8.48 -49.40 18.76
CA THR A 1083 -8.82 -50.44 17.73
C THR A 1083 -8.02 -50.45 16.42
N ASN A 1084 -8.15 -51.56 15.67
CA ASN A 1084 -7.45 -51.88 14.40
C ASN A 1084 -8.21 -51.45 13.12
N SER A 1085 -7.48 -51.34 12.00
CA SER A 1085 -7.87 -52.02 10.74
C SER A 1085 -6.65 -52.30 9.83
N GLU A 1086 -6.81 -53.17 8.83
CA GLU A 1086 -5.73 -54.03 8.29
C GLU A 1086 -4.93 -53.53 7.07
N LYS A 1087 -3.87 -54.29 6.74
CA LYS A 1087 -2.99 -54.14 5.56
C LYS A 1087 -3.61 -54.73 4.27
N LYS A 1088 -3.10 -54.31 3.11
CA LYS A 1088 -2.83 -55.25 1.98
C LYS A 1088 -1.70 -54.77 1.06
N ASN A 1089 -0.91 -55.72 0.54
CA ASN A 1089 0.16 -55.49 -0.43
C ASN A 1089 -0.37 -55.52 -1.88
N GLY A 1090 0.30 -54.80 -2.79
CA GLY A 1090 0.18 -54.91 -4.23
C GLY A 1090 1.44 -54.37 -4.92
N SER A 1091 1.98 -55.07 -5.92
CA SER A 1091 3.37 -54.87 -6.39
C SER A 1091 3.52 -54.62 -7.89
N VAL A 1092 4.34 -53.62 -8.23
CA VAL A 1092 5.28 -53.54 -9.38
C VAL A 1092 4.76 -53.89 -10.78
N VAL A 1093 4.74 -52.88 -11.66
CA VAL A 1093 5.13 -53.01 -13.09
C VAL A 1093 5.97 -51.78 -13.48
N LYS A 1094 6.95 -51.93 -14.40
CA LYS A 1094 7.79 -50.84 -14.93
C LYS A 1094 7.33 -50.36 -16.32
N LEU A 1095 7.67 -49.10 -16.61
CA LEU A 1095 7.92 -48.42 -17.90
C LEU A 1095 7.95 -49.28 -19.19
N PRO A 1096 7.56 -48.67 -20.32
CA PRO A 1096 8.64 -48.22 -21.22
C PRO A 1096 8.53 -46.76 -21.69
N GLN A 1097 9.66 -46.20 -22.14
CA GLN A 1097 9.73 -44.98 -22.95
C GLN A 1097 9.54 -45.33 -24.44
N THR A 1098 9.05 -44.38 -25.26
CA THR A 1098 9.69 -43.84 -26.50
C THR A 1098 8.69 -43.03 -27.34
N GLY A 1099 9.18 -42.05 -28.11
CA GLY A 1099 8.37 -41.20 -29.00
C GLY A 1099 9.07 -39.92 -29.43
N GLU A 1100 9.97 -40.00 -30.42
CA GLU A 1100 10.82 -38.87 -30.83
C GLU A 1100 10.23 -37.95 -31.93
N LYS A 1101 10.56 -36.65 -31.82
CA LYS A 1101 10.96 -35.70 -32.88
C LYS A 1101 10.15 -35.63 -34.20
N LYS A 1102 9.55 -34.45 -34.43
CA LYS A 1102 9.95 -33.46 -35.47
C LYS A 1102 9.06 -32.21 -35.32
N GLY A 1103 9.47 -30.99 -35.68
CA GLY A 1103 10.73 -30.56 -36.28
C GLY A 1103 10.50 -29.78 -37.58
N ILE A 1104 10.33 -28.45 -37.49
CA ILE A 1104 10.23 -27.54 -38.64
C ILE A 1104 11.25 -26.40 -38.46
N LEU A 1105 12.10 -26.20 -39.46
CA LEU A 1105 12.92 -24.99 -39.60
C LEU A 1105 12.12 -23.95 -40.40
N LEU A 1106 12.35 -22.68 -40.10
CA LEU A 1106 12.30 -21.59 -41.08
C LEU A 1106 13.25 -20.48 -40.63
N SER A 1107 13.92 -19.80 -41.57
CA SER A 1107 15.10 -18.99 -41.30
C SER A 1107 15.19 -17.72 -42.16
N LEU A 1108 15.86 -16.71 -41.59
CA LEU A 1108 16.56 -15.61 -42.27
C LEU A 1108 15.78 -14.68 -43.23
N ALA A 1109 15.24 -13.60 -42.67
CA ALA A 1109 15.53 -12.20 -43.08
C ALA A 1109 15.06 -11.23 -41.97
N GLY A 1110 15.67 -10.08 -41.69
CA GLY A 1110 16.89 -9.50 -42.28
C GLY A 1110 16.73 -8.04 -42.65
N PHE A 1111 16.69 -7.11 -41.67
CA PHE A 1111 16.67 -5.67 -41.96
C PHE A 1111 17.56 -4.84 -41.02
N LEU A 1112 18.49 -4.11 -41.63
CA LEU A 1112 19.21 -2.98 -41.05
C LEU A 1112 18.36 -1.71 -41.19
N VAL A 1113 18.31 -0.87 -40.16
CA VAL A 1113 18.04 0.57 -40.30
C VAL A 1113 19.05 1.33 -39.43
N PHE A 1114 19.64 2.38 -40.00
CA PHE A 1114 20.66 3.20 -39.33
C PHE A 1114 20.02 4.17 -38.32
N GLY A 1115 20.72 4.48 -37.23
CA GLY A 1115 20.23 5.38 -36.19
C GLY A 1115 20.40 6.87 -36.49
N LEU A 1116 19.87 7.72 -35.61
CA LEU A 1116 20.11 9.17 -35.64
C LEU A 1116 20.25 9.72 -34.21
N VAL A 1117 21.48 9.92 -33.76
CA VAL A 1117 21.80 10.47 -32.43
C VAL A 1117 21.79 12.00 -32.52
N ILE A 1118 20.86 12.65 -31.80
CA ILE A 1118 20.78 14.11 -31.73
C ILE A 1118 21.71 14.62 -30.61
N TYR A 1119 22.85 15.18 -31.01
CA TYR A 1119 23.91 15.65 -30.12
C TYR A 1119 23.71 17.13 -29.73
N PHE A 1120 23.13 17.40 -28.56
CA PHE A 1120 22.88 18.78 -28.08
C PHE A 1120 24.13 19.45 -27.49
N THR A 1121 24.81 20.27 -28.31
CA THR A 1121 25.93 21.12 -27.87
C THR A 1121 25.46 22.34 -27.07
N ARG A 1122 25.57 22.29 -25.73
CA ARG A 1122 25.43 23.50 -24.89
C ARG A 1122 26.64 24.42 -25.04
N LYS A 1123 26.52 25.50 -25.82
CA LYS A 1123 27.52 26.58 -25.89
C LYS A 1123 27.62 27.32 -24.55
N LYS A 1124 28.84 27.46 -24.03
CA LYS A 1124 29.14 28.38 -22.92
C LYS A 1124 28.81 29.83 -23.30
N LYS A 1125 28.22 30.58 -22.37
CA LYS A 1125 28.33 32.04 -22.29
C LYS A 1125 28.77 32.41 -20.86
N THR A 1126 29.81 33.22 -20.76
CA THR A 1126 30.25 33.85 -19.50
C THR A 1126 29.51 35.18 -19.30
N PRO A 1127 29.21 35.56 -18.05
CA PRO A 1127 29.06 36.97 -17.69
C PRO A 1127 30.44 37.61 -17.44
N LYS A 1128 30.50 38.93 -17.60
CA LYS A 1128 31.62 39.79 -17.21
C LYS A 1128 31.03 41.16 -16.84
N ALA A 1129 31.62 41.80 -15.83
CA ALA A 1129 31.05 42.93 -15.06
C ALA A 1129 29.89 42.48 -14.15
#